data_AF-A0A8H5QAB7-F1
#
_entry.id   AF-A0A8H5QAB7-F1
#
_cell.length_a   1.000
_cell.length_b   1.000
_cell.length_c   1.000
_cell.angle_alpha   90.00
_cell.angle_beta   90.00
_cell.angle_gamma   90.00
#
_symmetry.space_group_name_H-M   'P 1'
#
loop_
_entity.id
_entity.type
_entity.pdbx_description
1 polymer ?
#
loop_
_entity_poly.entity_id
_entity_poly.type
_entity_poly.pdbx_seq_one_letter_code
_entity_poly.pdbx_strand_id
1 'polypeptide(L)'
;MQFFILAAIIAATIGKYSDAVRSEIPATRSFFYVGGRYDHDGDGGHVFRDQMYVEKLAPVRGAWKDTPIVMIHGMAQTGTNFLNKPDGGVGWASRFIEQGYEVYIVDQTFRGRSAWMPGQGAAKLSTLSAEAVEVAFTDSRTHMLWPQALNHTQWPGSGVRGDPVFDAFYSSNVEFVDNTTYQQTSVQAAGAALLDRIEKPAVLLGHSQGSFMPTLIADMRPNLTKSIVLLEAAGPPFKDEIFKFGGEFPRPWGLWDVPITYDPPVDDPKKDLVQKVHAQKDDLSTECILQADEPSPRKLVNLMDIPILIVTGEASYHMPYEHCTAAYYKQAGCLKTELIELGTIGIHGNGHMLIMEKNSDEIHAVVEKWILKYLLFSRSIKSLSNHASHPVSFSPLSTISLVKMSNAGSSSTALTRARNRPCEMENLFSRESRYTVWRKLWLWLAESQKQLGIVYRVPIPDTKPQRFTVERIIDDEGLEQLRRCSQVLSYQVHTAQMRSLMGNFLCDLRAQYHYVTDIDAPRSEHWLNIGVTHDYTLENTEQILMAQALDILNTKISMLLYRLRNFAMDHRSAQCVMYKPDSDRPIYVTTIGGRVASWARALVEVLWAFQRLRCSIRSAGSQPITQCEQGNIDYYDKPSMREHFEGDDSKCEKLDELLCQRMGLEKCHALTPQKHYFTYRAETNALLGRFCHALGEIALNAVEDLDHFHSSEQMVEKRARNDGSPVTADDPLYRQSPLLRIAAEALMQAALTFKDPQVPKTIRYGEYIMARLFKHAARVVRVLQSIVEGLYYDAVKANALKWLEMPFMMRAPLIARYTLRGEDSMTILWHLRNVSMWVMHQPSQLQAQSFVATLQCHEFFNNHAGEVNNAILSVQDVKHIVKEVKDICGGNGIVARRLQPYSGYIREMTAGEMRLQAPLMIEAGRRH
;
A
#
# COMPACT_ATOMS: atom_id res chain seq x y z
N MET A 1 10.90 18.05 50.93
CA MET A 1 9.58 17.39 50.78
C MET A 1 8.61 18.18 49.89
N GLN A 2 8.50 19.52 50.02
CA GLN A 2 7.63 20.34 49.17
C GLN A 2 8.02 20.39 47.68
N PHE A 3 9.30 20.29 47.32
CA PHE A 3 9.74 20.25 45.92
C PHE A 3 9.39 18.95 45.17
N PHE A 4 9.29 17.82 45.89
CA PHE A 4 8.92 16.53 45.28
C PHE A 4 7.42 16.42 45.02
N ILE A 5 6.59 17.08 45.83
CA ILE A 5 5.13 17.11 45.66
C ILE A 5 4.75 17.99 44.46
N LEU A 6 5.46 19.10 44.25
CA LEU A 6 5.21 19.98 43.09
C LEU A 6 5.63 19.32 41.77
N ALA A 7 6.75 18.59 41.75
CA ALA A 7 7.20 17.84 40.57
C ALA A 7 6.27 16.66 40.25
N ALA A 8 5.71 15.98 41.26
CA ALA A 8 4.74 14.90 41.07
C ALA A 8 3.39 15.41 40.56
N ILE A 9 2.94 16.59 41.01
CA ILE A 9 1.70 17.23 40.52
C ILE A 9 1.88 17.72 39.07
N ILE A 10 3.04 18.27 38.71
CA ILE A 10 3.37 18.69 37.33
C ILE A 10 3.53 17.47 36.41
N ALA A 11 4.18 16.39 36.86
CA ALA A 11 4.29 15.15 36.09
C ALA A 11 2.92 14.44 35.93
N ALA A 12 2.04 14.51 36.93
CA ALA A 12 0.67 13.97 36.84
C ALA A 12 -0.28 14.83 35.99
N THR A 13 -0.02 16.13 35.85
CA THR A 13 -0.78 17.02 34.94
C THR A 13 -0.25 16.98 33.51
N ILE A 14 1.06 16.82 33.30
CA ILE A 14 1.65 16.59 31.97
C ILE A 14 1.33 15.17 31.47
N GLY A 15 1.36 14.15 32.34
CA GLY A 15 1.00 12.78 32.01
C GLY A 15 -0.48 12.56 31.70
N LYS A 16 -1.38 13.42 32.22
CA LYS A 16 -2.81 13.39 31.83
C LYS A 16 -3.12 14.15 30.54
N TYR A 17 -2.24 15.05 30.09
CA TYR A 17 -2.38 15.75 28.81
C TYR A 17 -1.59 15.11 27.67
N SER A 18 -0.59 14.25 27.94
CA SER A 18 0.21 13.60 26.89
C SER A 18 -0.41 12.35 26.28
N ASP A 19 -1.47 11.79 26.88
CA ASP A 19 -2.21 10.65 26.31
C ASP A 19 -3.22 11.05 25.22
N ALA A 20 -3.44 12.35 24.99
CA ALA A 20 -4.45 12.88 24.07
C ALA A 20 -3.90 13.40 22.73
N VAL A 21 -2.61 13.26 22.43
CA VAL A 21 -2.05 13.64 21.11
C VAL A 21 -1.38 12.43 20.46
N ARG A 22 -2.18 11.53 19.87
CA ARG A 22 -1.71 10.83 18.69
C ARG A 22 -1.37 11.92 17.68
N SER A 23 -0.09 12.10 17.34
CA SER A 23 0.31 13.10 16.35
C SER A 23 -0.47 12.87 15.07
N GLU A 24 -1.34 13.80 14.68
CA GLU A 24 -1.99 13.74 13.37
C GLU A 24 -0.92 13.61 12.29
N ILE A 25 -1.23 12.87 11.23
CA ILE A 25 -0.27 12.73 10.15
C ILE A 25 -0.09 14.07 9.41
N PRO A 26 1.13 14.39 8.96
CA PRO A 26 1.33 15.55 8.12
C PRO A 26 0.50 15.47 6.83
N ALA A 27 -0.18 16.56 6.49
CA ALA A 27 -0.95 16.72 5.27
C ALA A 27 -0.57 18.02 4.55
N THR A 28 -0.61 18.00 3.22
CA THR A 28 -0.58 19.23 2.42
C THR A 28 -1.97 19.84 2.37
N ARG A 29 -2.06 21.13 2.67
CA ARG A 29 -3.30 21.90 2.67
C ARG A 29 -3.30 22.91 1.53
N SER A 30 -4.42 23.00 0.83
CA SER A 30 -4.73 24.09 -0.11
C SER A 30 -6.22 24.42 -0.01
N PHE A 31 -6.64 25.56 -0.55
CA PHE A 31 -8.06 25.93 -0.60
C PHE A 31 -8.37 26.68 -1.89
N PHE A 32 -9.65 26.70 -2.27
CA PHE A 32 -10.17 27.46 -3.39
C PHE A 32 -11.68 27.65 -3.24
N TYR A 33 -12.27 28.47 -4.11
CA TYR A 33 -13.72 28.63 -4.23
C TYR A 33 -14.21 28.01 -5.54
N VAL A 34 -15.45 27.51 -5.54
CA VAL A 34 -16.13 26.97 -6.72
C VAL A 34 -17.57 27.46 -6.79
N GLY A 35 -18.15 27.37 -7.98
CA GLY A 35 -19.48 27.91 -8.26
C GLY A 35 -19.50 29.44 -8.17
N GLY A 36 -20.70 29.94 -7.90
CA GLY A 36 -20.99 31.35 -7.80
C GLY A 36 -21.11 32.10 -9.12
N ARG A 37 -21.63 33.33 -9.03
CA ARG A 37 -21.84 34.24 -10.16
C ARG A 37 -21.78 35.69 -9.71
N TYR A 38 -21.53 36.60 -10.65
CA TYR A 38 -21.81 38.01 -10.45
C TYR A 38 -23.31 38.27 -10.53
N ASP A 39 -23.80 39.12 -9.63
CA ASP A 39 -25.21 39.50 -9.56
C ASP A 39 -25.32 40.97 -9.14
N HIS A 40 -26.42 41.63 -9.50
CA HIS A 40 -26.63 43.05 -9.18
C HIS A 40 -26.81 43.27 -7.68
N ASP A 41 -26.14 44.27 -7.13
CA ASP A 41 -26.24 44.64 -5.70
C ASP A 41 -27.49 45.45 -5.34
N GLY A 42 -28.22 45.96 -6.34
CA GLY A 42 -29.38 46.83 -6.15
C GLY A 42 -29.04 48.32 -6.17
N ASP A 43 -27.75 48.67 -6.14
CA ASP A 43 -27.21 50.05 -6.11
C ASP A 43 -26.43 50.40 -7.39
N GLY A 44 -26.63 49.62 -8.46
CA GLY A 44 -25.98 49.81 -9.77
C GLY A 44 -24.61 49.13 -9.92
N GLY A 45 -24.14 48.41 -8.90
CA GLY A 45 -22.94 47.59 -8.94
C GLY A 45 -23.23 46.10 -9.13
N HIS A 46 -22.17 45.29 -9.01
CA HIS A 46 -22.25 43.83 -9.04
C HIS A 46 -21.42 43.24 -7.91
N VAL A 47 -21.93 42.18 -7.29
CA VAL A 47 -21.25 41.41 -6.25
C VAL A 47 -21.20 39.94 -6.63
N PHE A 48 -20.18 39.22 -6.16
CA PHE A 48 -20.05 37.78 -6.38
C PHE A 48 -20.81 37.01 -5.29
N ARG A 49 -21.64 36.06 -5.69
CA ARG A 49 -22.56 35.32 -4.79
C ARG A 49 -22.53 33.83 -5.07
N ASP A 50 -23.10 33.05 -4.15
CA ASP A 50 -23.33 31.60 -4.25
C ASP A 50 -22.05 30.75 -4.42
N GLN A 51 -20.89 31.32 -4.06
CA GLN A 51 -19.61 30.63 -4.04
C GLN A 51 -19.52 29.67 -2.85
N MET A 52 -18.89 28.53 -3.09
CA MET A 52 -18.62 27.53 -2.06
C MET A 52 -17.11 27.49 -1.80
N TYR A 53 -16.72 27.71 -0.54
CA TYR A 53 -15.37 27.50 -0.06
C TYR A 53 -15.06 26.00 0.00
N VAL A 54 -13.88 25.63 -0.47
CA VAL A 54 -13.39 24.25 -0.48
C VAL A 54 -11.98 24.21 0.06
N GLU A 55 -11.79 23.43 1.11
CA GLU A 55 -10.50 23.10 1.70
C GLU A 55 -10.08 21.70 1.26
N LYS A 56 -8.90 21.62 0.66
CA LYS A 56 -8.33 20.39 0.14
C LYS A 56 -7.17 19.96 1.04
N LEU A 57 -7.29 18.76 1.60
CA LEU A 57 -6.25 18.09 2.39
C LEU A 57 -5.80 16.81 1.67
N ALA A 58 -4.49 16.61 1.56
CA ALA A 58 -3.92 15.43 0.93
C ALA A 58 -2.68 14.92 1.71
N PRO A 59 -2.39 13.60 1.67
CA PRO A 59 -1.17 13.07 2.27
C PRO A 59 0.08 13.70 1.64
N VAL A 60 1.11 14.00 2.44
CA VAL A 60 2.35 14.67 1.97
C VAL A 60 3.05 13.94 0.81
N ARG A 61 2.94 12.62 0.76
CA ARG A 61 3.53 11.79 -0.31
C ARG A 61 2.59 11.59 -1.52
N GLY A 62 1.50 12.34 -1.57
CA GLY A 62 0.40 12.15 -2.52
C GLY A 62 -0.62 11.12 -2.03
N ALA A 63 -1.88 11.31 -2.44
CA ALA A 63 -2.94 10.33 -2.22
C ALA A 63 -2.66 9.04 -3.01
N TRP A 64 -2.79 7.88 -2.36
CA TRP A 64 -2.69 6.57 -3.01
C TRP A 64 -4.06 5.93 -3.26
N LYS A 65 -5.15 6.57 -2.83
CA LYS A 65 -6.52 6.27 -3.27
C LYS A 65 -6.86 7.18 -4.44
N ASP A 66 -7.25 6.57 -5.56
CA ASP A 66 -7.60 7.31 -6.78
C ASP A 66 -8.92 8.10 -6.66
N THR A 67 -9.79 7.70 -5.73
CA THR A 67 -11.09 8.32 -5.49
C THR A 67 -10.99 9.26 -4.28
N PRO A 68 -11.20 10.58 -4.46
CA PRO A 68 -11.25 11.53 -3.34
C PRO A 68 -12.60 11.46 -2.60
N ILE A 69 -12.65 12.09 -1.43
CA ILE A 69 -13.87 12.22 -0.61
C ILE A 69 -14.24 13.70 -0.48
N VAL A 70 -15.48 14.05 -0.77
CA VAL A 70 -16.06 15.37 -0.52
C VAL A 70 -16.94 15.28 0.73
N MET A 71 -16.68 16.11 1.74
CA MET A 71 -17.35 16.08 3.04
C MET A 71 -18.20 17.34 3.23
N ILE A 72 -19.49 17.15 3.51
CA ILE A 72 -20.52 18.19 3.59
C ILE A 72 -21.17 18.16 4.98
N HIS A 73 -20.99 19.24 5.75
CA HIS A 73 -21.44 19.35 7.13
C HIS A 73 -22.95 19.60 7.25
N GLY A 74 -23.51 19.45 8.47
CA GLY A 74 -24.93 19.70 8.76
C GLY A 74 -25.31 21.18 8.93
N MET A 75 -26.56 21.41 9.33
CA MET A 75 -27.09 22.74 9.62
C MET A 75 -26.39 23.36 10.84
N ALA A 76 -26.27 24.68 10.87
CA ALA A 76 -25.60 25.44 11.93
C ALA A 76 -24.09 25.14 12.08
N GLN A 77 -23.47 24.39 11.17
CA GLN A 77 -22.10 23.90 11.28
C GLN A 77 -21.24 24.38 10.10
N THR A 78 -19.94 24.08 10.14
CA THR A 78 -19.01 24.30 9.01
C THR A 78 -18.15 23.06 8.76
N GLY A 79 -17.23 23.13 7.78
CA GLY A 79 -16.27 22.05 7.52
C GLY A 79 -15.39 21.66 8.73
N THR A 80 -15.29 22.52 9.74
CA THR A 80 -14.56 22.23 11.00
C THR A 80 -15.02 20.95 11.69
N ASN A 81 -16.28 20.58 11.49
CA ASN A 81 -16.91 19.40 12.09
C ASN A 81 -16.22 18.07 11.75
N PHE A 82 -15.44 18.05 10.67
CA PHE A 82 -14.69 16.87 10.26
C PHE A 82 -13.22 16.91 10.66
N LEU A 83 -12.70 18.06 11.11
CA LEU A 83 -11.28 18.25 11.42
C LEU A 83 -10.94 17.66 12.79
N ASN A 84 -11.62 18.13 13.84
CA ASN A 84 -11.41 17.68 15.21
C ASN A 84 -12.75 17.47 15.92
N LYS A 85 -12.74 16.59 16.91
CA LYS A 85 -13.86 16.40 17.83
C LYS A 85 -13.84 17.53 18.88
N PRO A 86 -14.99 17.88 19.48
CA PRO A 86 -15.08 18.97 20.44
C PRO A 86 -14.29 18.71 21.73
N ASP A 87 -13.96 17.45 22.03
CA ASP A 87 -13.07 17.04 23.12
C ASP A 87 -11.58 17.16 22.78
N GLY A 88 -11.24 17.69 21.59
CA GLY A 88 -9.88 17.77 21.05
C GLY A 88 -9.39 16.51 20.33
N GLY A 89 -10.22 15.46 20.26
CA GLY A 89 -9.88 14.22 19.58
C GLY A 89 -9.74 14.37 18.05
N VAL A 90 -9.10 13.37 17.44
CA VAL A 90 -8.89 13.30 15.98
C VAL A 90 -10.23 13.18 15.25
N GLY A 91 -10.45 14.01 14.22
CA GLY A 91 -11.66 13.97 13.38
C GLY A 91 -11.54 13.06 12.15
N TRP A 92 -12.66 12.90 11.44
CA TRP A 92 -12.78 12.00 10.29
C TRP A 92 -11.94 12.43 9.08
N ALA A 93 -11.68 13.73 8.89
CA ALA A 93 -10.79 14.20 7.83
C ALA A 93 -9.38 13.62 8.01
N SER A 94 -8.83 13.72 9.22
CA SER A 94 -7.53 13.13 9.57
C SER A 94 -7.52 11.61 9.35
N ARG A 95 -8.61 10.90 9.72
CA ARG A 95 -8.74 9.45 9.50
C ARG A 95 -8.72 9.07 8.01
N PHE A 96 -9.44 9.79 7.15
CA PHE A 96 -9.43 9.53 5.72
C PHE A 96 -8.06 9.86 5.07
N ILE A 97 -7.38 10.93 5.51
CA ILE A 97 -6.03 11.24 5.02
C ILE A 97 -5.06 10.12 5.46
N GLU A 98 -5.19 9.58 6.68
CA GLU A 98 -4.39 8.42 7.17
C GLU A 98 -4.58 7.18 6.30
N GLN A 99 -5.78 7.04 5.74
CA GLN A 99 -6.18 5.99 4.81
C GLN A 99 -5.85 6.34 3.33
N GLY A 100 -5.14 7.44 3.10
CA GLY A 100 -4.59 7.82 1.80
C GLY A 100 -5.57 8.46 0.84
N TYR A 101 -6.72 8.89 1.33
CA TYR A 101 -7.67 9.66 0.56
C TYR A 101 -7.18 11.11 0.44
N GLU A 102 -7.45 11.69 -0.72
CA GLU A 102 -7.53 13.13 -0.87
C GLU A 102 -8.92 13.57 -0.39
N VAL A 103 -8.99 14.55 0.49
CA VAL A 103 -10.22 14.99 1.15
C VAL A 103 -10.50 16.44 0.78
N TYR A 104 -11.75 16.70 0.41
CA TYR A 104 -12.30 18.01 0.11
C TYR A 104 -13.38 18.32 1.13
N ILE A 105 -13.14 19.31 1.98
CA ILE A 105 -14.06 19.75 3.02
C ILE A 105 -14.68 21.05 2.54
N VAL A 106 -16.01 21.10 2.46
CA VAL A 106 -16.71 22.31 2.00
C VAL A 106 -17.32 23.04 3.18
N ASP A 107 -17.35 24.37 3.11
CA ASP A 107 -18.38 25.13 3.80
C ASP A 107 -19.50 25.37 2.79
N GLN A 108 -20.72 24.93 3.10
CA GLN A 108 -21.87 25.09 2.20
C GLN A 108 -22.04 26.56 1.75
N THR A 109 -22.70 26.83 0.63
CA THR A 109 -23.00 28.21 0.22
C THR A 109 -23.69 28.98 1.35
N PHE A 110 -23.32 30.27 1.52
CA PHE A 110 -23.84 31.14 2.60
C PHE A 110 -23.48 30.71 4.03
N ARG A 111 -22.46 29.85 4.19
CA ARG A 111 -21.98 29.35 5.47
C ARG A 111 -20.50 29.64 5.69
N GLY A 112 -20.14 30.10 6.88
CA GLY A 112 -18.74 30.19 7.29
C GLY A 112 -17.89 30.98 6.29
N ARG A 113 -16.91 30.32 5.66
CA ARG A 113 -16.03 30.96 4.65
C ARG A 113 -16.73 31.20 3.30
N SER A 114 -17.89 30.59 3.06
CA SER A 114 -18.76 30.86 1.91
C SER A 114 -19.71 32.01 2.23
N ALA A 115 -19.26 33.24 2.06
CA ALA A 115 -19.98 34.43 2.52
C ALA A 115 -21.44 34.52 2.04
N TRP A 116 -22.35 34.87 2.96
CA TRP A 116 -23.72 35.25 2.65
C TRP A 116 -23.84 36.75 2.37
N MET A 117 -24.78 37.13 1.51
CA MET A 117 -25.10 38.52 1.21
C MET A 117 -26.54 38.84 1.66
N PRO A 118 -26.75 39.89 2.47
CA PRO A 118 -28.09 40.30 2.92
C PRO A 118 -29.07 40.60 1.78
N GLY A 119 -30.34 40.28 1.99
CA GLY A 119 -31.44 40.65 1.08
C GLY A 119 -31.79 39.62 0.00
N GLN A 120 -31.11 38.47 -0.04
CA GLN A 120 -31.38 37.40 -1.02
C GLN A 120 -31.43 36.03 -0.34
N GLY A 121 -32.44 35.23 -0.69
CA GLY A 121 -32.71 33.91 -0.10
C GLY A 121 -33.36 33.96 1.29
N ALA A 122 -32.91 34.86 2.17
CA ALA A 122 -33.57 35.18 3.45
C ALA A 122 -33.37 36.65 3.81
N ALA A 123 -34.29 37.23 4.61
CA ALA A 123 -34.18 38.61 5.07
C ALA A 123 -33.11 38.79 6.17
N LYS A 124 -32.88 37.74 6.96
CA LYS A 124 -31.87 37.66 8.02
C LYS A 124 -31.39 36.21 8.13
N LEU A 125 -30.21 36.01 8.72
CA LEU A 125 -29.76 34.67 9.08
C LEU A 125 -30.43 34.20 10.38
N SER A 126 -30.53 32.89 10.53
CA SER A 126 -31.02 32.18 11.70
C SER A 126 -29.87 31.51 12.45
N THR A 127 -30.07 31.26 13.75
CA THR A 127 -29.11 30.60 14.64
C THR A 127 -29.86 29.60 15.51
N LEU A 128 -29.29 28.42 15.74
CA LEU A 128 -29.85 27.48 16.72
C LEU A 128 -29.48 27.94 18.12
N SER A 129 -30.43 27.94 19.04
CA SER A 129 -30.13 28.24 20.45
C SER A 129 -29.38 27.07 21.09
N ALA A 130 -28.64 27.34 22.16
CA ALA A 130 -27.94 26.31 22.91
C ALA A 130 -28.91 25.25 23.45
N GLU A 131 -30.11 25.65 23.88
CA GLU A 131 -31.16 24.74 24.35
C GLU A 131 -31.60 23.78 23.25
N ALA A 132 -31.80 24.28 22.02
CA ALA A 132 -32.15 23.43 20.89
C ALA A 132 -31.03 22.41 20.58
N VAL A 133 -29.77 22.85 20.66
CA VAL A 133 -28.60 21.98 20.45
C VAL A 133 -28.47 20.92 21.54
N GLU A 134 -28.64 21.28 22.81
CA GLU A 134 -28.63 20.32 23.93
C GLU A 134 -29.66 19.21 23.73
N VAL A 135 -30.92 19.63 23.57
CA VAL A 135 -32.07 18.73 23.53
C VAL A 135 -32.01 17.79 22.33
N ALA A 136 -31.57 18.29 21.17
CA ALA A 136 -31.59 17.52 19.94
C ALA A 136 -30.29 16.72 19.71
N PHE A 137 -29.12 17.24 20.11
CA PHE A 137 -27.84 16.74 19.61
C PHE A 137 -26.93 16.16 20.69
N THR A 138 -26.86 16.74 21.89
CA THR A 138 -25.78 16.43 22.86
C THR A 138 -26.28 15.82 24.18
N ASP A 139 -27.48 16.15 24.66
CA ASP A 139 -28.13 15.59 25.86
C ASP A 139 -29.56 15.10 25.58
N SER A 140 -29.75 14.46 24.42
CA SER A 140 -31.05 13.92 24.03
C SER A 140 -31.62 12.92 25.05
N ARG A 141 -30.76 12.17 25.76
CA ARG A 141 -31.16 11.18 26.76
C ARG A 141 -31.92 11.77 27.93
N THR A 142 -31.54 12.95 28.42
CA THR A 142 -32.22 13.56 29.57
C THR A 142 -33.55 14.18 29.13
N HIS A 143 -33.61 14.70 27.91
CA HIS A 143 -34.80 15.38 27.39
C HIS A 143 -35.86 14.44 26.79
N MET A 144 -35.47 13.26 26.30
CA MET A 144 -36.38 12.19 25.86
C MET A 144 -37.47 12.62 24.86
N LEU A 145 -37.13 13.45 23.88
CA LEU A 145 -38.10 13.89 22.86
C LEU A 145 -38.54 12.78 21.89
N TRP A 146 -37.78 11.69 21.79
CA TRP A 146 -38.13 10.48 21.05
C TRP A 146 -37.72 9.24 21.87
N PRO A 147 -38.38 8.09 21.67
CA PRO A 147 -38.18 6.91 22.54
C PRO A 147 -36.73 6.41 22.62
N GLN A 148 -36.01 6.42 21.49
CA GLN A 148 -34.66 5.90 21.39
C GLN A 148 -33.61 6.84 22.03
N ALA A 149 -33.95 8.08 22.35
CA ALA A 149 -33.04 9.05 22.94
C ALA A 149 -32.41 8.54 24.26
N LEU A 150 -33.15 7.69 25.00
CA LEU A 150 -32.72 6.97 26.21
C LEU A 150 -31.36 6.28 26.03
N ASN A 151 -31.08 5.79 24.83
CA ASN A 151 -29.87 5.04 24.54
C ASN A 151 -28.64 5.94 24.38
N HIS A 152 -28.76 7.27 24.36
CA HIS A 152 -27.63 8.15 24.07
C HIS A 152 -26.60 8.13 25.23
N THR A 153 -25.41 7.61 24.95
CA THR A 153 -24.32 7.45 25.94
C THR A 153 -22.94 7.87 25.44
N GLN A 154 -22.78 8.09 24.13
CA GLN A 154 -21.47 8.27 23.51
C GLN A 154 -21.02 9.74 23.43
N TRP A 155 -21.85 10.71 23.80
CA TRP A 155 -21.41 12.10 23.86
C TRP A 155 -20.22 12.29 24.84
N PRO A 156 -19.13 12.98 24.43
CA PRO A 156 -18.05 13.37 25.32
C PRO A 156 -18.47 14.52 26.24
N GLY A 157 -18.33 14.34 27.56
CA GLY A 157 -18.82 15.31 28.56
C GLY A 157 -20.27 15.06 28.95
N SER A 158 -20.89 16.05 29.61
CA SER A 158 -22.30 15.97 30.01
C SER A 158 -23.29 16.37 28.91
N GLY A 159 -22.83 17.09 27.88
CA GLY A 159 -23.68 17.52 26.76
C GLY A 159 -24.58 18.71 27.07
N VAL A 160 -24.36 19.41 28.18
CA VAL A 160 -25.10 20.61 28.57
C VAL A 160 -24.19 21.83 28.74
N ARG A 161 -24.76 23.03 28.60
CA ARG A 161 -24.10 24.34 28.78
C ARG A 161 -23.25 24.38 30.05
N GLY A 162 -22.03 24.90 29.91
CA GLY A 162 -21.04 24.95 30.98
C GLY A 162 -20.16 23.71 31.07
N ASP A 163 -20.47 22.63 30.35
CA ASP A 163 -19.52 21.57 30.06
C ASP A 163 -18.55 22.03 28.96
N PRO A 164 -17.22 21.92 29.16
CA PRO A 164 -16.26 22.42 28.17
C PRO A 164 -16.39 21.81 26.78
N VAL A 165 -16.87 20.56 26.67
CA VAL A 165 -17.02 19.88 25.38
C VAL A 165 -18.27 20.37 24.67
N PHE A 166 -19.38 20.54 25.40
CA PHE A 166 -20.57 21.18 24.86
C PHE A 166 -20.28 22.63 24.41
N ASP A 167 -19.64 23.43 25.27
CA ASP A 167 -19.34 24.83 24.96
C ASP A 167 -18.39 24.95 23.75
N ALA A 168 -17.40 24.06 23.64
CA ALA A 168 -16.54 23.96 22.46
C ALA A 168 -17.33 23.62 21.19
N PHE A 169 -18.24 22.65 21.26
CA PHE A 169 -19.11 22.31 20.13
C PHE A 169 -20.03 23.48 19.74
N TYR A 170 -20.75 24.07 20.69
CA TYR A 170 -21.67 25.17 20.44
C TYR A 170 -20.95 26.42 19.91
N SER A 171 -19.74 26.71 20.39
CA SER A 171 -18.93 27.82 19.85
C SER A 171 -18.49 27.63 18.39
N SER A 172 -18.50 26.40 17.87
CA SER A 172 -18.26 26.12 16.46
C SER A 172 -19.51 26.29 15.58
N ASN A 173 -20.68 26.51 16.18
CA ASN A 173 -21.92 26.71 15.43
C ASN A 173 -21.99 28.13 14.86
N VAL A 174 -22.57 28.26 13.66
CA VAL A 174 -22.66 29.51 12.92
C VAL A 174 -24.06 29.72 12.33
N GLU A 175 -24.36 30.96 11.95
CA GLU A 175 -25.64 31.35 11.39
C GLU A 175 -25.91 30.73 10.01
N PHE A 176 -27.19 30.73 9.60
CA PHE A 176 -27.65 30.13 8.35
C PHE A 176 -28.81 30.83 7.67
N VAL A 177 -28.92 30.58 6.37
CA VAL A 177 -30.08 30.97 5.59
C VAL A 177 -31.23 30.01 5.87
N ASP A 178 -32.35 30.54 6.35
CA ASP A 178 -33.60 29.79 6.59
C ASP A 178 -34.45 29.71 5.31
N ASN A 179 -33.87 29.12 4.26
CA ASN A 179 -34.51 28.87 2.98
C ASN A 179 -33.89 27.62 2.36
N THR A 180 -34.55 26.47 2.59
CA THR A 180 -34.03 25.15 2.20
C THR A 180 -33.89 25.01 0.69
N THR A 181 -34.86 25.51 -0.08
CA THR A 181 -34.85 25.53 -1.55
C THR A 181 -33.63 26.29 -2.08
N TYR A 182 -33.36 27.49 -1.55
CA TYR A 182 -32.22 28.29 -1.99
C TYR A 182 -30.88 27.66 -1.59
N GLN A 183 -30.80 27.10 -0.38
CA GLN A 183 -29.62 26.38 0.10
C GLN A 183 -29.33 25.16 -0.80
N GLN A 184 -30.32 24.30 -1.05
CA GLN A 184 -30.17 23.10 -1.88
C GLN A 184 -29.80 23.46 -3.33
N THR A 185 -30.46 24.45 -3.94
CA THR A 185 -30.19 24.88 -5.32
C THR A 185 -28.76 25.39 -5.48
N SER A 186 -28.30 26.25 -4.57
CA SER A 186 -26.97 26.85 -4.65
C SER A 186 -25.85 25.85 -4.36
N VAL A 187 -26.02 24.96 -3.36
CA VAL A 187 -25.05 23.89 -3.08
C VAL A 187 -25.01 22.86 -4.22
N GLN A 188 -26.13 22.51 -4.84
CA GLN A 188 -26.16 21.62 -6.00
C GLN A 188 -25.30 22.18 -7.14
N ALA A 189 -25.49 23.46 -7.48
CA ALA A 189 -24.73 24.13 -8.55
C ALA A 189 -23.23 24.21 -8.22
N ALA A 190 -22.88 24.67 -7.01
CA ALA A 190 -21.48 24.79 -6.60
C ALA A 190 -20.80 23.43 -6.43
N GLY A 191 -21.51 22.42 -5.94
CA GLY A 191 -21.03 21.05 -5.81
C GLY A 191 -20.83 20.35 -7.14
N ALA A 192 -21.68 20.59 -8.14
CA ALA A 192 -21.44 20.14 -9.51
C ALA A 192 -20.15 20.76 -10.08
N ALA A 193 -19.96 22.08 -9.89
CA ALA A 193 -18.72 22.76 -10.28
C ALA A 193 -17.48 22.24 -9.53
N LEU A 194 -17.64 21.81 -8.26
CA LEU A 194 -16.57 21.15 -7.50
C LEU A 194 -16.16 19.84 -8.16
N LEU A 195 -17.13 18.97 -8.49
CA LEU A 195 -16.84 17.70 -9.14
C LEU A 195 -16.18 17.90 -10.51
N ASP A 196 -16.65 18.87 -11.28
CA ASP A 196 -16.03 19.25 -12.56
C ASP A 196 -14.57 19.66 -12.38
N ARG A 197 -14.23 20.38 -11.31
CA ARG A 197 -12.86 20.78 -10.99
C ARG A 197 -11.99 19.65 -10.44
N ILE A 198 -12.58 18.68 -9.75
CA ILE A 198 -11.88 17.48 -9.25
C ILE A 198 -11.50 16.53 -10.40
N GLU A 199 -12.32 16.49 -11.45
CA GLU A 199 -12.13 15.69 -12.68
C GLU A 199 -11.96 14.18 -12.43
N LYS A 200 -12.40 13.70 -11.26
CA LYS A 200 -12.34 12.29 -10.85
C LYS A 200 -13.61 11.89 -10.12
N PRO A 201 -14.11 10.65 -10.31
CA PRO A 201 -15.22 10.16 -9.52
C PRO A 201 -14.91 10.19 -8.03
N ALA A 202 -15.71 10.93 -7.26
CA ALA A 202 -15.53 11.16 -5.83
C ALA A 202 -16.58 10.44 -4.98
N VAL A 203 -16.26 10.14 -3.72
CA VAL A 203 -17.28 9.79 -2.71
C VAL A 203 -17.87 11.08 -2.18
N LEU A 204 -19.18 11.21 -2.19
CA LEU A 204 -19.89 12.33 -1.58
C LEU A 204 -20.42 11.91 -0.22
N LEU A 205 -19.92 12.52 0.84
CA LEU A 205 -20.29 12.25 2.24
C LEU A 205 -21.01 13.46 2.82
N GLY A 206 -22.25 13.29 3.24
CA GLY A 206 -23.05 14.33 3.90
C GLY A 206 -23.55 13.89 5.27
N HIS A 207 -23.57 14.81 6.24
CA HIS A 207 -24.13 14.58 7.58
C HIS A 207 -25.35 15.46 7.83
N SER A 208 -26.41 14.90 8.42
CA SER A 208 -27.63 15.65 8.82
C SER A 208 -28.21 16.44 7.64
N GLN A 209 -28.49 17.75 7.76
CA GLN A 209 -28.90 18.60 6.63
C GLN A 209 -27.93 18.51 5.42
N GLY A 210 -26.63 18.31 5.66
CA GLY A 210 -25.65 18.15 4.58
C GLY A 210 -25.92 16.91 3.71
N SER A 211 -26.72 15.94 4.18
CA SER A 211 -27.05 14.72 3.45
C SER A 211 -28.05 14.91 2.29
N PHE A 212 -28.76 16.05 2.21
CA PHE A 212 -29.53 16.42 0.99
C PHE A 212 -28.61 16.58 -0.23
N MET A 213 -27.40 17.09 0.01
CA MET A 213 -26.54 17.66 -1.03
C MET A 213 -25.83 16.61 -1.90
N PRO A 214 -25.28 15.50 -1.35
CA PRO A 214 -24.65 14.46 -2.16
C PRO A 214 -25.51 13.94 -3.31
N THR A 215 -26.80 13.69 -3.09
CA THR A 215 -27.70 13.16 -4.12
C THR A 215 -28.09 14.21 -5.15
N LEU A 216 -28.30 15.47 -4.74
CA LEU A 216 -28.53 16.57 -5.68
C LEU A 216 -27.31 16.85 -6.57
N ILE A 217 -26.10 16.83 -6.00
CA ILE A 217 -24.85 17.00 -6.75
C ILE A 217 -24.65 15.81 -7.70
N ALA A 218 -24.92 14.59 -7.22
CA ALA A 218 -24.81 13.38 -8.03
C ALA A 218 -25.81 13.35 -9.19
N ASP A 219 -27.03 13.90 -9.02
CA ASP A 219 -28.01 14.03 -10.08
C ASP A 219 -27.46 14.87 -11.25
N MET A 220 -26.71 15.95 -10.93
CA MET A 220 -26.07 16.81 -11.93
C MET A 220 -24.82 16.19 -12.56
N ARG A 221 -24.09 15.35 -11.81
CA ARG A 221 -22.79 14.77 -12.22
C ARG A 221 -22.69 13.28 -11.86
N PRO A 222 -23.57 12.42 -12.40
CA PRO A 222 -23.62 11.01 -12.01
C PRO A 222 -22.30 10.27 -12.34
N ASN A 223 -21.65 10.64 -13.45
CA ASN A 223 -20.39 10.06 -13.89
C ASN A 223 -19.17 10.45 -13.04
N LEU A 224 -19.27 11.55 -12.27
CA LEU A 224 -18.23 12.02 -11.35
C LEU A 224 -18.56 11.69 -9.89
N THR A 225 -19.63 10.93 -9.65
CA THR A 225 -19.97 10.42 -8.32
C THR A 225 -19.72 8.92 -8.27
N LYS A 226 -18.83 8.51 -7.37
CA LYS A 226 -18.47 7.11 -7.20
C LYS A 226 -19.45 6.35 -6.31
N SER A 227 -19.82 6.97 -5.20
CA SER A 227 -20.75 6.46 -4.20
C SER A 227 -21.16 7.60 -3.28
N ILE A 228 -22.28 7.43 -2.57
CA ILE A 228 -22.84 8.41 -1.67
C ILE A 228 -22.91 7.82 -0.26
N VAL A 229 -22.49 8.61 0.75
CA VAL A 229 -22.58 8.26 2.17
C VAL A 229 -23.40 9.33 2.88
N LEU A 230 -24.51 8.93 3.46
CA LEU A 230 -25.43 9.78 4.19
C LEU A 230 -25.40 9.36 5.67
N LEU A 231 -24.77 10.19 6.50
CA LEU A 231 -24.77 10.01 7.95
C LEU A 231 -25.99 10.75 8.49
N GLU A 232 -27.01 10.02 8.94
CA GLU A 232 -28.33 10.58 9.29
C GLU A 232 -28.96 11.26 8.07
N ALA A 233 -29.60 10.47 7.20
CA ALA A 233 -30.04 10.97 5.91
C ALA A 233 -31.26 11.88 6.05
N ALA A 234 -31.34 12.87 5.17
CA ALA A 234 -32.40 13.84 5.23
C ALA A 234 -33.74 13.22 4.79
N GLY A 235 -34.55 12.88 5.78
CA GLY A 235 -35.88 12.30 5.65
C GLY A 235 -36.74 12.59 6.88
N PRO A 236 -37.91 11.93 7.01
CA PRO A 236 -38.50 10.99 6.04
C PRO A 236 -39.05 11.70 4.78
N PRO A 237 -39.42 10.95 3.74
CA PRO A 237 -40.00 11.52 2.52
C PRO A 237 -41.31 12.28 2.77
N PHE A 238 -41.48 13.43 2.09
CA PHE A 238 -42.67 14.30 2.07
C PHE A 238 -43.18 14.90 3.40
N LYS A 239 -42.58 14.55 4.54
CA LYS A 239 -42.98 15.06 5.87
C LYS A 239 -41.79 15.20 6.80
N ASP A 240 -41.83 16.19 7.67
CA ASP A 240 -40.98 16.23 8.86
C ASP A 240 -41.60 15.39 9.98
N GLU A 241 -40.77 14.76 10.80
CA GLU A 241 -41.22 13.87 11.87
C GLU A 241 -40.99 14.48 13.27
N ILE A 242 -39.78 14.33 13.80
CA ILE A 242 -39.44 14.75 15.18
C ILE A 242 -39.29 16.28 15.26
N PHE A 243 -38.55 16.87 14.33
CA PHE A 243 -38.32 18.31 14.25
C PHE A 243 -38.85 18.85 12.92
N LYS A 244 -39.62 19.93 13.00
CA LYS A 244 -40.28 20.56 11.84
C LYS A 244 -39.44 21.72 11.33
N PHE A 245 -38.67 21.48 10.26
CA PHE A 245 -37.75 22.45 9.67
C PHE A 245 -38.21 22.97 8.29
N GLY A 246 -39.05 22.23 7.56
CA GLY A 246 -39.41 22.55 6.17
C GLY A 246 -40.81 23.17 5.95
N GLY A 247 -41.43 23.71 7.00
CA GLY A 247 -42.71 24.42 6.91
C GLY A 247 -43.93 23.50 6.69
N GLU A 248 -44.97 24.01 6.02
CA GLU A 248 -46.25 23.29 5.83
C GLU A 248 -46.16 22.10 4.86
N PHE A 249 -45.22 22.13 3.90
CA PHE A 249 -45.07 21.10 2.86
C PHE A 249 -43.59 20.78 2.60
N PRO A 250 -42.89 20.14 3.56
CA PRO A 250 -41.47 19.84 3.42
C PRO A 250 -41.23 18.78 2.33
N ARG A 251 -40.12 18.91 1.59
CA ARG A 251 -39.65 17.92 0.62
C ARG A 251 -40.69 17.47 -0.43
N PRO A 252 -41.30 18.41 -1.20
CA PRO A 252 -42.28 18.05 -2.22
C PRO A 252 -41.74 17.06 -3.27
N TRP A 253 -40.43 17.03 -3.52
CA TRP A 253 -39.81 16.16 -4.54
C TRP A 253 -39.40 14.77 -4.02
N GLY A 254 -40.06 14.30 -2.96
CA GLY A 254 -39.74 13.03 -2.28
C GLY A 254 -38.89 13.26 -1.06
N LEU A 255 -37.57 13.35 -1.26
CA LEU A 255 -36.59 13.62 -0.20
C LEU A 255 -35.99 15.03 -0.28
N TRP A 256 -36.39 15.86 -1.25
CA TRP A 256 -35.76 17.15 -1.54
C TRP A 256 -36.78 18.28 -1.68
N ASP A 257 -36.34 19.51 -1.44
CA ASP A 257 -37.13 20.73 -1.60
C ASP A 257 -37.02 21.33 -3.01
N VAL A 258 -36.03 20.86 -3.77
CA VAL A 258 -35.76 21.27 -5.15
C VAL A 258 -36.00 20.11 -6.13
N PRO A 259 -36.25 20.40 -7.42
CA PRO A 259 -36.39 19.38 -8.44
C PRO A 259 -35.18 18.44 -8.51
N ILE A 260 -35.46 17.15 -8.70
CA ILE A 260 -34.48 16.10 -8.98
C ILE A 260 -34.96 15.26 -10.16
N THR A 261 -34.04 14.71 -10.94
CA THR A 261 -34.38 14.06 -12.21
C THR A 261 -35.08 12.71 -12.00
N TYR A 262 -36.37 12.67 -12.32
CA TYR A 262 -37.19 11.46 -12.35
C TYR A 262 -37.45 10.97 -13.79
N ASP A 263 -37.65 9.67 -13.96
CA ASP A 263 -38.29 9.06 -15.12
C ASP A 263 -39.47 8.17 -14.68
N PRO A 264 -40.68 8.39 -15.22
CA PRO A 264 -41.07 9.53 -16.07
C PRO A 264 -40.87 10.89 -15.36
N PRO A 265 -40.73 12.00 -16.10
CA PRO A 265 -40.42 13.32 -15.54
C PRO A 265 -41.56 13.86 -14.66
N VAL A 266 -41.19 14.48 -13.53
CA VAL A 266 -42.11 15.14 -12.59
C VAL A 266 -42.18 16.62 -12.94
N ASP A 267 -43.36 17.09 -13.37
CA ASP A 267 -43.60 18.50 -13.67
C ASP A 267 -44.24 19.21 -12.45
N ASP A 268 -45.20 18.55 -11.81
CA ASP A 268 -45.82 19.00 -10.56
C ASP A 268 -45.71 17.89 -9.50
N PRO A 269 -44.80 18.01 -8.51
CA PRO A 269 -44.59 16.97 -7.51
C PRO A 269 -45.86 16.60 -6.72
N LYS A 270 -46.80 17.53 -6.52
CA LYS A 270 -48.05 17.23 -5.78
C LYS A 270 -48.98 16.32 -6.57
N LYS A 271 -48.95 16.41 -7.90
CA LYS A 271 -49.78 15.61 -8.80
C LYS A 271 -49.09 14.32 -9.23
N ASP A 272 -47.79 14.42 -9.50
CA ASP A 272 -47.01 13.39 -10.19
C ASP A 272 -46.38 12.36 -9.25
N LEU A 273 -46.05 12.75 -8.02
CA LEU A 273 -45.58 11.85 -6.95
C LEU A 273 -46.77 11.50 -6.06
N VAL A 274 -47.67 10.67 -6.56
CA VAL A 274 -48.83 10.18 -5.81
C VAL A 274 -48.34 9.47 -4.56
N GLN A 275 -48.83 9.87 -3.39
CA GLN A 275 -48.33 9.38 -2.09
C GLN A 275 -49.20 8.26 -1.53
N LYS A 276 -48.57 7.32 -0.82
CA LYS A 276 -49.22 6.23 -0.08
C LYS A 276 -48.58 6.10 1.30
N VAL A 277 -49.43 5.98 2.32
CA VAL A 277 -48.98 5.75 3.70
C VAL A 277 -48.78 4.25 3.90
N HIS A 278 -47.63 3.89 4.47
CA HIS A 278 -47.28 2.55 4.89
C HIS A 278 -47.12 2.53 6.42
N ALA A 279 -47.67 1.49 7.04
CA ALA A 279 -47.60 1.32 8.48
C ALA A 279 -46.15 1.27 8.99
N GLN A 280 -45.96 1.76 10.21
CA GLN A 280 -44.67 1.69 10.91
C GLN A 280 -44.14 0.25 11.02
N LYS A 281 -42.81 0.08 10.98
CA LYS A 281 -42.18 -1.26 11.09
C LYS A 281 -42.29 -1.88 12.49
N ASP A 282 -42.38 -1.06 13.53
CA ASP A 282 -42.49 -1.44 14.95
C ASP A 282 -43.03 -0.27 15.78
N ASP A 283 -43.24 -0.49 17.08
CA ASP A 283 -43.80 0.50 18.02
C ASP A 283 -42.90 1.71 18.29
N LEU A 284 -41.65 1.69 17.84
CA LEU A 284 -40.66 2.76 18.03
C LEU A 284 -40.40 3.53 16.72
N SER A 285 -41.07 3.15 15.64
CA SER A 285 -40.88 3.70 14.30
C SER A 285 -42.09 4.51 13.85
N THR A 286 -41.89 5.41 12.88
CA THR A 286 -43.00 6.16 12.26
C THR A 286 -43.53 5.45 11.01
N GLU A 287 -44.73 5.86 10.59
CA GLU A 287 -45.30 5.51 9.29
C GLU A 287 -44.50 6.14 8.14
N CYS A 288 -44.33 5.40 7.04
CA CYS A 288 -43.65 5.87 5.85
C CYS A 288 -44.63 6.45 4.83
N ILE A 289 -44.34 7.63 4.30
CA ILE A 289 -45.06 8.17 3.13
C ILE A 289 -44.20 7.90 1.89
N LEU A 290 -44.60 6.94 1.07
CA LEU A 290 -43.88 6.55 -0.14
C LEU A 290 -44.70 6.90 -1.39
N GLN A 291 -44.15 6.67 -2.59
CA GLN A 291 -44.96 6.76 -3.81
C GLN A 291 -46.01 5.63 -3.82
N ALA A 292 -47.20 5.89 -4.36
CA ALA A 292 -48.21 4.88 -4.55
C ALA A 292 -47.78 3.85 -5.61
N ASP A 293 -48.36 2.64 -5.55
CA ASP A 293 -48.06 1.58 -6.52
C ASP A 293 -48.66 1.88 -7.90
N GLU A 294 -49.74 2.68 -7.94
CA GLU A 294 -50.42 3.13 -9.16
C GLU A 294 -50.66 4.66 -9.11
N PRO A 295 -50.17 5.43 -10.10
CA PRO A 295 -49.31 4.99 -11.20
C PRO A 295 -47.96 4.47 -10.70
N SER A 296 -47.27 3.66 -11.51
CA SER A 296 -45.98 3.07 -11.13
C SER A 296 -44.99 4.13 -10.57
N PRO A 297 -44.29 3.84 -9.45
CA PRO A 297 -43.36 4.77 -8.84
C PRO A 297 -42.29 5.27 -9.82
N ARG A 298 -42.11 6.59 -9.87
CA ARG A 298 -41.10 7.26 -10.70
C ARG A 298 -39.70 6.97 -10.18
N LYS A 299 -38.73 6.88 -11.11
CA LYS A 299 -37.37 6.41 -10.84
C LYS A 299 -36.35 7.54 -10.91
N LEU A 300 -35.39 7.56 -9.99
CA LEU A 300 -34.29 8.53 -9.94
C LEU A 300 -33.16 8.12 -10.88
N VAL A 301 -33.36 8.29 -12.19
CA VAL A 301 -32.53 7.67 -13.23
C VAL A 301 -31.04 7.96 -13.14
N ASN A 302 -30.65 9.15 -12.70
CA ASN A 302 -29.22 9.50 -12.56
C ASN A 302 -28.57 8.88 -11.31
N LEU A 303 -29.37 8.41 -10.34
CA LEU A 303 -28.88 7.85 -9.08
C LEU A 303 -28.96 6.32 -9.02
N MET A 304 -29.75 5.67 -9.90
CA MET A 304 -30.03 4.23 -9.85
C MET A 304 -28.78 3.36 -9.76
N ASP A 305 -27.71 3.77 -10.45
CA ASP A 305 -26.47 3.01 -10.51
C ASP A 305 -25.45 3.34 -9.43
N ILE A 306 -25.66 4.42 -8.68
CA ILE A 306 -24.76 4.92 -7.65
C ILE A 306 -25.05 4.19 -6.34
N PRO A 307 -24.06 3.53 -5.71
CA PRO A 307 -24.23 2.96 -4.38
C PRO A 307 -24.48 4.07 -3.35
N ILE A 308 -25.49 3.88 -2.50
CA ILE A 308 -25.86 4.82 -1.42
C ILE A 308 -25.78 4.08 -0.09
N LEU A 309 -25.01 4.62 0.86
CA LEU A 309 -25.01 4.17 2.25
C LEU A 309 -25.77 5.17 3.09
N ILE A 310 -26.67 4.68 3.94
CA ILE A 310 -27.28 5.44 5.03
C ILE A 310 -26.80 4.83 6.35
N VAL A 311 -26.30 5.66 7.25
CA VAL A 311 -25.85 5.24 8.59
C VAL A 311 -26.62 6.03 9.64
N THR A 312 -27.19 5.31 10.62
CA THR A 312 -28.01 5.93 11.68
C THR A 312 -27.59 5.47 13.06
N GLY A 313 -27.39 6.42 13.97
CA GLY A 313 -27.11 6.22 15.39
C GLY A 313 -28.32 5.71 16.16
N GLU A 314 -28.10 4.69 17.00
CA GLU A 314 -29.13 4.02 17.79
C GLU A 314 -30.03 4.96 18.59
N ALA A 315 -29.48 6.06 19.09
CA ALA A 315 -30.18 7.04 19.92
C ALA A 315 -30.52 8.34 19.17
N SER A 316 -30.27 8.41 17.86
CA SER A 316 -30.54 9.59 17.06
C SER A 316 -32.05 9.77 16.79
N TYR A 317 -32.47 11.03 16.59
CA TYR A 317 -33.85 11.34 16.22
C TYR A 317 -34.21 10.88 14.79
N HIS A 318 -33.24 10.45 13.98
CA HIS A 318 -33.53 9.84 12.67
C HIS A 318 -33.92 8.37 12.77
N MET A 319 -33.55 7.68 13.87
CA MET A 319 -33.82 6.25 14.06
C MET A 319 -35.29 5.84 13.85
N PRO A 320 -36.30 6.63 14.29
CA PRO A 320 -37.71 6.29 14.05
C PRO A 320 -38.10 6.20 12.57
N TYR A 321 -37.40 6.89 11.66
CA TYR A 321 -37.87 7.09 10.30
C TYR A 321 -36.87 6.76 9.19
N GLU A 322 -35.60 6.49 9.49
CA GLU A 322 -34.59 6.29 8.45
C GLU A 322 -34.90 5.09 7.52
N HIS A 323 -35.57 4.07 8.06
CA HIS A 323 -36.05 2.95 7.27
C HIS A 323 -36.99 3.40 6.13
N CYS A 324 -37.78 4.45 6.32
CA CYS A 324 -38.61 5.07 5.28
C CYS A 324 -37.76 5.77 4.22
N THR A 325 -36.70 6.49 4.61
CA THR A 325 -35.76 7.12 3.69
C THR A 325 -35.10 6.08 2.77
N ALA A 326 -34.61 4.99 3.37
CA ALA A 326 -34.01 3.88 2.62
C ALA A 326 -35.02 3.18 1.70
N ALA A 327 -36.26 3.00 2.16
CA ALA A 327 -37.34 2.44 1.36
C ALA A 327 -37.68 3.32 0.14
N TYR A 328 -37.71 4.65 0.30
CA TYR A 328 -37.95 5.58 -0.79
C TYR A 328 -36.91 5.47 -1.89
N TYR A 329 -35.61 5.46 -1.54
CA TYR A 329 -34.53 5.28 -2.52
C TYR A 329 -34.68 3.96 -3.30
N LYS A 330 -34.97 2.85 -2.61
CA LYS A 330 -35.17 1.55 -3.26
C LYS A 330 -36.40 1.56 -4.17
N GLN A 331 -37.51 2.14 -3.72
CA GLN A 331 -38.73 2.29 -4.52
C GLN A 331 -38.48 3.13 -5.78
N ALA A 332 -37.67 4.19 -5.66
CA ALA A 332 -37.26 5.06 -6.75
C ALA A 332 -36.13 4.47 -7.62
N GLY A 333 -35.78 3.19 -7.48
CA GLY A 333 -34.87 2.48 -8.38
C GLY A 333 -33.40 2.43 -7.94
N CYS A 334 -33.03 3.07 -6.83
CA CYS A 334 -31.68 2.99 -6.26
C CYS A 334 -31.52 1.70 -5.46
N LEU A 335 -31.48 0.56 -6.14
CA LEU A 335 -31.48 -0.78 -5.50
C LEU A 335 -30.20 -1.08 -4.71
N LYS A 336 -29.12 -0.33 -4.96
CA LYS A 336 -27.84 -0.43 -4.25
C LYS A 336 -27.81 0.36 -2.93
N THR A 337 -28.96 0.90 -2.48
CA THR A 337 -29.07 1.59 -1.20
C THR A 337 -29.03 0.62 -0.03
N GLU A 338 -28.06 0.82 0.87
CA GLU A 338 -27.86 0.06 2.10
C GLU A 338 -28.13 0.98 3.31
N LEU A 339 -28.92 0.49 4.28
CA LEU A 339 -29.13 1.14 5.57
C LEU A 339 -28.39 0.35 6.64
N ILE A 340 -27.57 1.05 7.43
CA ILE A 340 -26.91 0.51 8.61
C ILE A 340 -27.44 1.26 9.84
N GLU A 341 -28.31 0.59 10.59
CA GLU A 341 -28.68 1.00 11.94
C GLU A 341 -27.60 0.51 12.90
N LEU A 342 -26.82 1.42 13.51
CA LEU A 342 -25.58 1.06 14.22
C LEU A 342 -25.81 0.03 15.35
N GLY A 343 -26.92 0.12 16.07
CA GLY A 343 -27.26 -0.84 17.13
C GLY A 343 -27.39 -2.28 16.63
N THR A 344 -27.81 -2.49 15.37
CA THR A 344 -27.97 -3.84 14.78
C THR A 344 -26.63 -4.54 14.49
N ILE A 345 -25.55 -3.76 14.40
CA ILE A 345 -24.19 -4.27 14.17
C ILE A 345 -23.31 -4.19 15.43
N GLY A 346 -23.92 -3.98 16.60
CA GLY A 346 -23.23 -3.96 17.89
C GLY A 346 -22.57 -2.63 18.25
N ILE A 347 -22.86 -1.54 17.53
CA ILE A 347 -22.35 -0.19 17.83
C ILE A 347 -23.48 0.59 18.50
N HIS A 348 -23.34 0.84 19.81
CA HIS A 348 -24.45 1.30 20.64
C HIS A 348 -24.25 2.69 21.24
N GLY A 349 -25.37 3.34 21.47
CA GLY A 349 -25.52 4.58 22.22
C GLY A 349 -25.13 5.87 21.51
N ASN A 350 -25.05 5.81 20.18
CA ASN A 350 -24.74 6.96 19.33
C ASN A 350 -25.96 7.86 19.09
N GLY A 351 -25.79 9.17 19.29
CA GLY A 351 -26.80 10.20 19.02
C GLY A 351 -26.64 10.82 17.64
N HIS A 352 -27.18 12.03 17.46
CA HIS A 352 -27.20 12.72 16.17
C HIS A 352 -25.80 13.13 15.67
N MET A 353 -24.87 13.36 16.61
CA MET A 353 -23.51 13.83 16.33
C MET A 353 -22.51 12.66 16.33
N LEU A 354 -22.91 11.51 15.79
CA LEU A 354 -22.13 10.26 15.75
C LEU A 354 -20.67 10.40 15.25
N ILE A 355 -20.37 11.41 14.43
CA ILE A 355 -19.01 11.69 13.94
C ILE A 355 -18.08 12.29 15.01
N MET A 356 -18.65 12.89 16.06
CA MET A 356 -17.95 13.58 17.16
C MET A 356 -17.98 12.82 18.48
N GLU A 357 -18.68 11.69 18.54
CA GLU A 357 -18.87 10.91 19.76
C GLU A 357 -17.66 10.02 20.10
N LYS A 358 -17.63 9.47 21.32
CA LYS A 358 -16.47 8.74 21.87
C LYS A 358 -16.01 7.58 20.97
N ASN A 359 -16.95 6.80 20.44
CA ASN A 359 -16.72 5.64 19.57
C ASN A 359 -16.81 5.98 18.08
N SER A 360 -16.70 7.26 17.67
CA SER A 360 -16.86 7.65 16.25
C SER A 360 -15.84 6.98 15.31
N ASP A 361 -14.69 6.53 15.82
CA ASP A 361 -13.70 5.75 15.06
C ASP A 361 -14.23 4.35 14.65
N GLU A 362 -15.11 3.74 15.44
CA GLU A 362 -15.75 2.47 15.09
C GLU A 362 -16.71 2.65 13.90
N ILE A 363 -17.47 3.73 13.93
CA ILE A 363 -18.41 4.10 12.87
C ILE A 363 -17.66 4.49 11.60
N HIS A 364 -16.57 5.25 11.73
CA HIS A 364 -15.69 5.57 10.62
C HIS A 364 -15.15 4.32 9.94
N ALA A 365 -14.76 3.29 10.69
CA ALA A 365 -14.27 2.03 10.14
C ALA A 365 -15.38 1.27 9.36
N VAL A 366 -16.63 1.33 9.82
CA VAL A 366 -17.79 0.78 9.08
C VAL A 366 -17.98 1.50 7.75
N VAL A 367 -17.96 2.84 7.76
CA VAL A 367 -18.11 3.68 6.57
C VAL A 367 -16.96 3.43 5.58
N GLU A 368 -15.70 3.43 6.04
CA GLU A 368 -14.55 3.16 5.16
C GLU A 368 -14.65 1.77 4.54
N LYS A 369 -14.99 0.74 5.33
CA LYS A 369 -15.15 -0.62 4.80
C LYS A 369 -16.20 -0.66 3.69
N TRP A 370 -17.32 0.03 3.88
CA TRP A 370 -18.36 0.10 2.86
C TRP A 370 -17.89 0.85 1.61
N ILE A 371 -17.17 1.96 1.75
CA ILE A 371 -16.55 2.68 0.62
C ILE A 371 -15.62 1.72 -0.16
N LEU A 372 -14.76 0.98 0.54
CA LEU A 372 -13.79 0.05 -0.08
C LEU A 372 -14.48 -1.08 -0.88
N LYS A 373 -15.64 -1.57 -0.42
CA LYS A 373 -16.46 -2.58 -1.13
C LYS A 373 -16.74 -2.12 -2.57
N TYR A 374 -17.12 -0.85 -2.76
CA TYR A 374 -17.50 -0.31 -4.07
C TYR A 374 -16.33 0.26 -4.89
N LEU A 375 -15.21 0.60 -4.24
CA LEU A 375 -13.96 0.92 -4.95
C LEU A 375 -13.36 -0.32 -5.65
N LEU A 376 -13.41 -1.48 -5.02
CA LEU A 376 -12.85 -2.73 -5.56
C LEU A 376 -13.69 -3.34 -6.70
N PHE A 377 -15.02 -3.26 -6.64
CA PHE A 377 -15.91 -3.82 -7.68
C PHE A 377 -15.80 -3.11 -9.03
N SER A 378 -15.46 -1.82 -9.03
CA SER A 378 -15.35 -1.05 -10.28
C SER A 378 -14.15 -1.39 -11.17
N ARG A 379 -13.18 -2.16 -10.67
CA ARG A 379 -12.08 -2.69 -11.48
C ARG A 379 -12.47 -3.93 -12.30
N SER A 380 -13.58 -4.60 -11.97
CA SER A 380 -14.01 -5.84 -12.65
C SER A 380 -14.84 -5.56 -13.93
N ILE A 381 -15.65 -4.51 -13.94
CA ILE A 381 -16.65 -4.27 -15.01
C ILE A 381 -16.06 -3.57 -16.25
N LYS A 382 -14.98 -2.78 -16.13
CA LYS A 382 -14.32 -2.14 -17.28
C LYS A 382 -13.63 -3.10 -18.26
N SER A 383 -13.61 -4.41 -17.99
CA SER A 383 -13.02 -5.41 -18.90
C SER A 383 -13.99 -5.91 -19.99
N LEU A 384 -15.27 -5.52 -19.97
CA LEU A 384 -16.32 -6.14 -20.79
C LEU A 384 -16.99 -5.25 -21.85
N SER A 385 -16.70 -3.94 -21.97
CA SER A 385 -17.56 -3.04 -22.76
C SER A 385 -16.94 -2.24 -23.92
N ASN A 386 -15.71 -2.50 -24.39
CA ASN A 386 -15.13 -1.73 -25.51
C ASN A 386 -14.72 -2.59 -26.71
N HIS A 387 -15.71 -2.96 -27.53
CA HIS A 387 -15.55 -3.32 -28.94
C HIS A 387 -16.60 -2.57 -29.76
N ALA A 388 -16.29 -1.34 -30.18
CA ALA A 388 -16.86 -0.73 -31.39
C ALA A 388 -16.13 0.59 -31.77
N SER A 389 -15.61 0.60 -33.01
CA SER A 389 -15.40 1.73 -33.94
C SER A 389 -14.43 2.90 -33.59
N HIS A 390 -13.38 3.01 -34.42
CA HIS A 390 -12.62 4.22 -34.78
C HIS A 390 -13.19 4.82 -36.11
N PRO A 391 -13.02 6.14 -36.43
CA PRO A 391 -11.76 6.64 -37.02
C PRO A 391 -11.31 8.10 -36.67
N VAL A 392 -10.01 8.20 -36.32
CA VAL A 392 -8.91 9.12 -36.71
C VAL A 392 -9.19 10.55 -37.30
N SER A 393 -8.58 11.61 -36.72
CA SER A 393 -7.58 12.50 -37.39
C SER A 393 -6.80 13.47 -36.46
N PHE A 394 -5.52 13.67 -36.83
CA PHE A 394 -4.33 14.43 -36.35
C PHE A 394 -4.50 15.90 -35.85
N SER A 395 -3.61 16.63 -35.12
CA SER A 395 -2.24 16.48 -34.54
C SER A 395 -1.93 17.66 -33.55
N PRO A 396 -0.82 17.64 -32.75
CA PRO A 396 -0.64 18.38 -31.48
C PRO A 396 0.49 19.44 -31.45
N LEU A 397 0.60 20.20 -30.34
CA LEU A 397 1.87 20.78 -29.86
C LEU A 397 2.01 20.70 -28.32
N SER A 398 3.12 20.06 -27.91
CA SER A 398 3.91 20.15 -26.67
C SER A 398 3.24 20.08 -25.29
N THR A 399 3.57 19.03 -24.51
CA THR A 399 4.43 19.12 -23.29
C THR A 399 4.65 17.70 -22.71
N ILE A 400 5.90 17.46 -22.31
CA ILE A 400 6.53 16.23 -21.80
C ILE A 400 5.70 15.55 -20.68
N SER A 401 5.36 14.27 -20.86
CA SER A 401 4.64 13.43 -19.89
C SER A 401 5.56 12.37 -19.26
N LEU A 402 5.59 12.33 -17.93
CA LEU A 402 6.13 11.22 -17.14
C LEU A 402 5.38 9.92 -17.50
N VAL A 403 6.12 8.87 -17.83
CA VAL A 403 5.64 7.53 -18.12
C VAL A 403 4.95 6.91 -16.89
N LYS A 404 3.62 6.93 -16.88
CA LYS A 404 2.79 5.97 -16.13
C LYS A 404 2.75 4.66 -16.92
N MET A 405 3.37 3.59 -16.39
CA MET A 405 3.11 2.24 -16.89
C MET A 405 1.74 1.77 -16.40
N SER A 406 0.69 2.05 -17.17
CA SER A 406 -0.62 1.44 -17.04
C SER A 406 -0.64 0.08 -17.74
N ASN A 407 -1.20 -0.93 -17.08
CA ASN A 407 -1.48 -2.24 -17.68
C ASN A 407 -2.60 -2.09 -18.73
N ALA A 408 -2.24 -1.96 -20.00
CA ALA A 408 -3.04 -2.43 -21.13
C ALA A 408 -2.87 -3.96 -21.25
N GLY A 409 -3.85 -4.79 -21.56
CA GLY A 409 -5.26 -4.66 -21.91
C GLY A 409 -5.77 -6.11 -22.13
N SER A 410 -7.07 -6.32 -22.35
CA SER A 410 -7.49 -7.63 -22.85
C SER A 410 -7.25 -7.70 -24.37
N SER A 411 -6.33 -8.56 -24.78
CA SER A 411 -6.49 -9.42 -25.95
C SER A 411 -5.62 -10.67 -25.75
N SER A 412 -6.20 -11.80 -26.13
CA SER A 412 -5.73 -13.15 -25.87
C SER A 412 -4.41 -13.44 -26.59
N THR A 413 -3.37 -13.80 -25.83
CA THR A 413 -2.41 -14.85 -26.20
C THR A 413 -1.94 -15.55 -24.92
N ALA A 414 -1.57 -16.82 -24.99
CA ALA A 414 -1.09 -17.62 -23.86
C ALA A 414 0.07 -16.96 -23.06
N LEU A 415 0.73 -15.95 -23.65
CA LEU A 415 1.81 -15.15 -23.05
C LEU A 415 1.33 -14.11 -22.02
N THR A 416 0.11 -13.58 -22.10
CA THR A 416 -0.43 -12.63 -21.08
C THR A 416 -0.74 -13.32 -19.75
N ARG A 417 -1.06 -14.64 -19.77
CA ARG A 417 -1.18 -15.47 -18.56
C ARG A 417 0.16 -15.73 -17.87
N ALA A 418 1.26 -15.74 -18.61
CA ALA A 418 2.60 -15.91 -18.04
C ALA A 418 3.13 -14.63 -17.36
N ARG A 419 2.76 -13.45 -17.89
CA ARG A 419 3.18 -12.13 -17.35
C ARG A 419 2.38 -11.66 -16.12
N ASN A 420 1.14 -12.14 -15.96
CA ASN A 420 0.24 -11.82 -14.84
C ASN A 420 0.13 -12.92 -13.77
N ARG A 421 0.94 -13.98 -13.83
CA ARG A 421 1.07 -14.90 -12.70
C ARG A 421 1.90 -14.22 -11.61
N PRO A 422 1.42 -14.15 -10.36
CA PRO A 422 2.26 -13.66 -9.27
C PRO A 422 3.52 -14.50 -9.23
N CYS A 423 4.66 -13.84 -9.05
CA CYS A 423 5.92 -14.56 -8.97
C CYS A 423 5.96 -15.43 -7.71
N GLU A 424 6.84 -16.43 -7.68
CA GLU A 424 6.98 -17.39 -6.58
C GLU A 424 7.00 -16.70 -5.19
N MET A 425 7.69 -15.56 -5.08
CA MET A 425 7.75 -14.75 -3.86
C MET A 425 6.41 -14.08 -3.50
N GLU A 426 5.66 -13.61 -4.48
CA GLU A 426 4.34 -12.99 -4.25
C GLU A 426 3.32 -14.04 -3.82
N ASN A 427 3.39 -15.24 -4.39
CA ASN A 427 2.54 -16.37 -3.97
C ASN A 427 2.86 -16.78 -2.52
N LEU A 428 4.14 -16.89 -2.15
CA LEU A 428 4.56 -17.25 -0.79
C LEU A 428 3.96 -16.32 0.28
N PHE A 429 3.91 -15.01 0.01
CA PHE A 429 3.37 -14.03 0.95
C PHE A 429 1.87 -13.75 0.77
N SER A 430 1.16 -14.58 -0.01
CA SER A 430 -0.29 -14.51 -0.15
C SER A 430 -1.02 -14.88 1.15
N ARG A 431 -2.28 -14.47 1.26
CA ARG A 431 -3.15 -14.89 2.39
C ARG A 431 -3.38 -16.40 2.39
N GLU A 432 -3.54 -16.99 1.21
CA GLU A 432 -3.71 -18.44 1.03
C GLU A 432 -2.53 -19.22 1.61
N SER A 433 -1.30 -18.81 1.27
CA SER A 433 -0.09 -19.43 1.82
C SER A 433 -0.01 -19.25 3.33
N ARG A 434 -0.35 -18.07 3.85
CA ARG A 434 -0.35 -17.81 5.30
C ARG A 434 -1.35 -18.68 6.05
N TYR A 435 -2.60 -18.74 5.61
CA TYR A 435 -3.63 -19.54 6.26
C TYR A 435 -3.33 -21.03 6.15
N THR A 436 -2.73 -21.47 5.04
CA THR A 436 -2.20 -22.84 4.90
C THR A 436 -1.11 -23.14 5.94
N VAL A 437 -0.18 -22.20 6.19
CA VAL A 437 0.83 -22.38 7.24
C VAL A 437 0.18 -22.46 8.62
N TRP A 438 -0.82 -21.62 8.93
CA TRP A 438 -1.54 -21.68 10.21
C TRP A 438 -2.20 -23.03 10.46
N ARG A 439 -2.96 -23.53 9.48
CA ARG A 439 -3.63 -24.83 9.60
C ARG A 439 -2.65 -25.99 9.68
N LYS A 440 -1.52 -25.92 8.96
CA LYS A 440 -0.42 -26.88 9.12
C LYS A 440 0.19 -26.85 10.51
N LEU A 441 0.44 -25.66 11.08
CA LEU A 441 0.95 -25.52 12.44
C LEU A 441 0.00 -26.14 13.47
N TRP A 442 -1.31 -25.94 13.31
CA TRP A 442 -2.32 -26.54 14.17
C TRP A 442 -2.38 -28.07 14.03
N LEU A 443 -2.33 -28.58 12.80
CA LEU A 443 -2.27 -30.02 12.53
C LEU A 443 -1.01 -30.65 13.13
N TRP A 444 0.15 -30.06 12.90
CA TRP A 444 1.43 -30.57 13.41
C TRP A 444 1.50 -30.55 14.93
N LEU A 445 0.93 -29.52 15.56
CA LEU A 445 0.80 -29.45 17.01
C LEU A 445 -0.05 -30.60 17.52
N ALA A 446 -1.25 -30.77 16.97
CA ALA A 446 -2.17 -31.83 17.40
C ALA A 446 -1.61 -33.24 17.18
N GLU A 447 -1.00 -33.52 16.03
CA GLU A 447 -0.37 -34.82 15.74
C GLU A 447 0.77 -35.12 16.71
N SER A 448 1.60 -34.12 17.02
CA SER A 448 2.75 -34.29 17.92
C SER A 448 2.30 -34.43 19.38
N GLN A 449 1.31 -33.64 19.81
CA GLN A 449 0.69 -33.76 21.12
C GLN A 449 0.03 -35.13 21.33
N LYS A 450 -0.68 -35.64 20.31
CA LYS A 450 -1.25 -36.99 20.33
C LYS A 450 -0.16 -38.06 20.45
N GLN A 451 0.92 -37.94 19.68
CA GLN A 451 2.06 -38.86 19.73
C GLN A 451 2.71 -38.91 21.13
N LEU A 452 2.69 -37.79 21.86
CA LEU A 452 3.22 -37.69 23.22
C LEU A 452 2.19 -38.04 24.32
N GLY A 453 0.97 -38.43 23.92
CA GLY A 453 -0.08 -38.85 24.83
C GLY A 453 -0.67 -37.71 25.67
N ILE A 454 -0.85 -36.52 25.09
CA ILE A 454 -1.49 -35.41 25.82
C ILE A 454 -2.89 -35.80 26.27
N VAL A 455 -3.22 -35.47 27.53
CA VAL A 455 -4.57 -35.57 28.07
C VAL A 455 -5.02 -34.15 28.39
N TYR A 456 -6.25 -33.82 28.01
CA TYR A 456 -6.82 -32.49 28.21
C TYR A 456 -8.20 -32.54 28.83
N ARG A 457 -8.62 -31.44 29.46
CA ARG A 457 -9.91 -31.34 30.16
C ARG A 457 -10.81 -30.35 29.44
N VAL A 458 -12.08 -30.72 29.27
CA VAL A 458 -13.08 -29.83 28.64
C VAL A 458 -13.82 -29.03 29.72
N PRO A 459 -13.73 -27.68 29.71
CA PRO A 459 -14.46 -26.84 30.67
C PRO A 459 -15.97 -26.92 30.44
N ILE A 460 -16.75 -26.88 31.53
CA ILE A 460 -18.21 -26.78 31.51
C ILE A 460 -18.58 -25.29 31.32
N PRO A 461 -19.33 -24.94 30.25
CA PRO A 461 -19.82 -23.57 30.06
C PRO A 461 -20.61 -23.07 31.28
N ASP A 462 -20.48 -21.78 31.61
CA ASP A 462 -21.28 -21.07 32.60
C ASP A 462 -21.21 -21.57 34.06
N THR A 463 -20.11 -22.24 34.45
CA THR A 463 -19.85 -22.57 35.85
C THR A 463 -18.80 -21.64 36.46
N LYS A 464 -19.14 -21.01 37.60
CA LYS A 464 -18.16 -20.33 38.48
C LYS A 464 -18.23 -20.92 39.88
N PRO A 465 -17.13 -21.47 40.44
CA PRO A 465 -15.81 -21.64 39.80
C PRO A 465 -15.86 -22.62 38.62
N GLN A 466 -14.94 -22.46 37.67
CA GLN A 466 -14.86 -23.23 36.43
C GLN A 466 -14.78 -24.73 36.74
N ARG A 467 -15.79 -25.51 36.35
CA ARG A 467 -15.80 -26.98 36.52
C ARG A 467 -15.43 -27.66 35.20
N PHE A 468 -14.73 -28.79 35.26
CA PHE A 468 -14.34 -29.58 34.09
C PHE A 468 -15.18 -30.85 33.99
N THR A 469 -15.55 -31.27 32.78
CA THR A 469 -16.43 -32.43 32.55
C THR A 469 -15.69 -33.76 32.68
N VAL A 470 -14.69 -34.02 31.82
CA VAL A 470 -14.02 -35.32 31.65
C VAL A 470 -12.63 -35.10 31.01
N GLU A 471 -11.66 -35.96 31.35
CA GLU A 471 -10.37 -36.08 30.64
C GLU A 471 -10.56 -36.71 29.25
N ARG A 472 -9.97 -36.08 28.23
CA ARG A 472 -10.08 -36.47 26.83
C ARG A 472 -8.71 -36.52 26.16
N ILE A 473 -8.68 -37.22 25.03
CA ILE A 473 -7.53 -37.35 24.12
C ILE A 473 -7.92 -36.83 22.73
N ILE A 474 -6.94 -36.44 21.94
CA ILE A 474 -7.14 -35.98 20.56
C ILE A 474 -7.64 -37.15 19.69
N ASP A 475 -8.85 -37.05 19.17
CA ASP A 475 -9.48 -38.13 18.39
C ASP A 475 -8.97 -38.20 16.96
N ASP A 476 -8.92 -39.42 16.39
CA ASP A 476 -8.42 -39.65 15.03
C ASP A 476 -9.29 -39.02 13.95
N GLU A 477 -10.60 -38.99 14.17
CA GLU A 477 -11.54 -38.43 13.19
C GLU A 477 -11.36 -36.91 13.06
N GLY A 478 -11.23 -36.19 14.18
CA GLY A 478 -10.93 -34.76 14.16
C GLY A 478 -9.55 -34.43 13.58
N LEU A 479 -8.53 -35.27 13.80
CA LEU A 479 -7.23 -35.11 13.12
C LEU A 479 -7.33 -35.30 11.60
N GLU A 480 -8.12 -36.26 11.14
CA GLU A 480 -8.35 -36.48 9.72
C GLU A 480 -9.13 -35.32 9.08
N GLN A 481 -10.09 -34.72 9.79
CA GLN A 481 -10.74 -33.48 9.37
C GLN A 481 -9.72 -32.34 9.17
N LEU A 482 -8.86 -32.10 10.17
CA LEU A 482 -7.79 -31.09 10.07
C LEU A 482 -6.82 -31.37 8.92
N ARG A 483 -6.47 -32.64 8.69
CA ARG A 483 -5.57 -33.03 7.60
C ARG A 483 -6.14 -32.65 6.24
N ARG A 484 -7.44 -32.89 6.02
CA ARG A 484 -8.16 -32.56 4.77
C ARG A 484 -8.26 -31.06 4.52
N CYS A 485 -8.44 -30.26 5.58
CA CYS A 485 -8.58 -28.81 5.45
C CYS A 485 -7.27 -28.04 5.66
N SER A 486 -6.13 -28.73 5.80
CA SER A 486 -4.82 -28.11 6.07
C SER A 486 -4.33 -27.23 4.92
N GLN A 487 -4.74 -27.54 3.69
CA GLN A 487 -4.47 -26.73 2.51
C GLN A 487 -5.66 -25.82 2.22
N VAL A 488 -5.44 -24.50 2.25
CA VAL A 488 -6.50 -23.52 2.03
C VAL A 488 -6.67 -23.26 0.55
N LEU A 489 -7.91 -23.35 0.05
CA LEU A 489 -8.25 -23.01 -1.32
C LEU A 489 -8.60 -21.53 -1.45
N SER A 490 -8.32 -20.91 -2.60
CA SER A 490 -8.48 -19.46 -2.79
C SER A 490 -9.90 -18.95 -2.51
N TYR A 491 -10.95 -19.76 -2.70
CA TYR A 491 -12.33 -19.35 -2.38
C TYR A 491 -12.60 -19.26 -0.86
N GLN A 492 -11.97 -20.12 -0.05
CA GLN A 492 -12.12 -20.12 1.41
C GLN A 492 -11.52 -18.86 2.04
N VAL A 493 -10.51 -18.28 1.39
CA VAL A 493 -9.92 -16.98 1.76
C VAL A 493 -10.96 -15.87 1.66
N HIS A 494 -11.80 -15.86 0.62
CA HIS A 494 -12.82 -14.84 0.40
C HIS A 494 -13.99 -14.97 1.39
N THR A 495 -14.41 -16.19 1.72
CA THR A 495 -15.51 -16.43 2.67
C THR A 495 -15.13 -16.03 4.09
N ALA A 496 -13.89 -16.28 4.51
CA ALA A 496 -13.38 -15.86 5.82
C ALA A 496 -13.18 -14.33 5.91
N GLN A 497 -12.88 -13.68 4.78
CA GLN A 497 -12.70 -12.23 4.70
C GLN A 497 -13.99 -11.43 4.97
N MET A 498 -15.17 -12.04 4.81
CA MET A 498 -16.44 -11.40 5.19
C MET A 498 -16.60 -11.25 6.71
N ARG A 499 -15.99 -12.14 7.52
CA ARG A 499 -16.06 -12.12 9.00
C ARG A 499 -14.96 -11.28 9.67
N SER A 500 -13.83 -11.02 9.02
CA SER A 500 -12.73 -10.21 9.57
C SER A 500 -12.93 -8.72 9.26
N LEU A 501 -13.38 -7.96 10.26
CA LEU A 501 -13.70 -6.52 10.21
C LEU A 501 -12.55 -5.61 10.68
N MET A 502 -11.39 -6.16 11.07
CA MET A 502 -10.27 -5.38 11.60
C MET A 502 -8.97 -5.83 10.94
N GLY A 503 -8.20 -4.87 10.39
CA GLY A 503 -6.94 -5.11 9.68
C GLY A 503 -5.77 -5.57 10.55
N ASN A 504 -6.02 -6.40 11.58
CA ASN A 504 -5.01 -7.01 12.45
C ASN A 504 -4.96 -8.53 12.23
N PHE A 505 -3.75 -9.08 12.12
CA PHE A 505 -3.47 -10.51 11.94
C PHE A 505 -4.06 -11.38 13.05
N LEU A 506 -4.19 -10.86 14.27
CA LEU A 506 -4.84 -11.57 15.36
C LEU A 506 -6.32 -11.81 15.08
N CYS A 507 -7.01 -10.85 14.45
CA CYS A 507 -8.41 -10.99 14.04
C CYS A 507 -8.54 -11.99 12.90
N ASP A 508 -7.63 -11.95 11.91
CA ASP A 508 -7.57 -12.95 10.84
C ASP A 508 -7.32 -14.36 11.38
N LEU A 509 -6.41 -14.50 12.35
CA LEU A 509 -6.09 -15.78 12.99
C LEU A 509 -7.29 -16.31 13.76
N ARG A 510 -7.97 -15.47 14.54
CA ARG A 510 -9.22 -15.83 15.25
C ARG A 510 -10.33 -16.22 14.29
N ALA A 511 -10.51 -15.47 13.21
CA ALA A 511 -11.50 -15.79 12.18
C ALA A 511 -11.19 -17.14 11.52
N GLN A 512 -9.91 -17.44 11.24
CA GLN A 512 -9.50 -18.74 10.73
C GLN A 512 -9.68 -19.86 11.75
N TYR A 513 -9.40 -19.60 13.03
CA TYR A 513 -9.64 -20.55 14.11
C TYR A 513 -11.12 -20.96 14.12
N HIS A 514 -12.03 -19.99 14.22
CA HIS A 514 -13.48 -20.25 14.20
C HIS A 514 -13.94 -20.91 12.91
N TYR A 515 -13.44 -20.48 11.74
CA TYR A 515 -13.81 -21.12 10.49
C TYR A 515 -13.43 -22.61 10.46
N VAL A 516 -12.26 -22.96 11.01
CA VAL A 516 -11.83 -24.35 11.12
C VAL A 516 -12.65 -25.10 12.16
N THR A 517 -12.86 -24.56 13.37
CA THR A 517 -13.59 -25.24 14.44
C THR A 517 -15.10 -25.28 14.25
N ASP A 518 -15.68 -24.43 13.41
CA ASP A 518 -17.13 -24.40 13.22
C ASP A 518 -17.55 -25.15 11.94
N ILE A 519 -16.67 -25.23 10.95
CA ILE A 519 -17.01 -25.69 9.59
C ILE A 519 -16.09 -26.82 9.12
N ASP A 520 -14.78 -26.56 8.99
CA ASP A 520 -13.88 -27.50 8.31
C ASP A 520 -13.52 -28.74 9.15
N ALA A 521 -13.34 -28.55 10.46
CA ALA A 521 -12.95 -29.58 11.41
C ALA A 521 -13.63 -29.39 12.78
N PRO A 522 -14.97 -29.53 12.85
CA PRO A 522 -15.73 -29.19 14.05
C PRO A 522 -15.39 -30.04 15.27
N ARG A 523 -14.88 -31.25 15.07
CA ARG A 523 -14.44 -32.12 16.19
C ARG A 523 -13.21 -31.57 16.92
N SER A 524 -12.49 -30.61 16.31
CA SER A 524 -11.30 -29.99 16.90
C SER A 524 -11.59 -28.84 17.86
N GLU A 525 -12.82 -28.35 17.95
CA GLU A 525 -13.21 -27.15 18.72
C GLU A 525 -12.63 -27.09 20.14
N HIS A 526 -12.66 -28.23 20.85
CA HIS A 526 -12.26 -28.29 22.25
C HIS A 526 -10.77 -28.60 22.47
N TRP A 527 -10.01 -28.92 21.40
CA TRP A 527 -8.60 -29.30 21.54
C TRP A 527 -7.62 -28.63 20.59
N LEU A 528 -8.11 -27.86 19.63
CA LEU A 528 -7.26 -27.05 18.77
C LEU A 528 -6.50 -26.01 19.61
N ASN A 529 -5.18 -25.93 19.44
CA ASN A 529 -4.29 -25.01 20.17
C ASN A 529 -4.23 -25.18 21.69
N ILE A 530 -4.47 -26.39 22.22
CA ILE A 530 -4.22 -26.67 23.63
C ILE A 530 -2.75 -26.40 24.00
N GLY A 531 -2.53 -25.78 25.16
CA GLY A 531 -1.21 -25.52 25.73
C GLY A 531 -0.39 -24.44 25.03
N VAL A 532 -0.94 -23.82 23.98
CA VAL A 532 -0.28 -22.74 23.22
C VAL A 532 -1.17 -21.51 23.10
N THR A 533 -0.56 -20.38 22.78
CA THR A 533 -1.21 -19.09 22.57
C THR A 533 -1.29 -18.74 21.08
N HIS A 534 -1.83 -17.57 20.75
CA HIS A 534 -1.84 -17.10 19.36
C HIS A 534 -0.43 -16.79 18.84
N ASP A 535 0.51 -16.38 19.69
CA ASP A 535 1.88 -16.06 19.24
C ASP A 535 2.63 -17.31 18.79
N TYR A 536 2.33 -18.50 19.33
CA TYR A 536 2.85 -19.76 18.75
C TYR A 536 2.61 -19.84 17.24
N THR A 537 1.38 -19.53 16.80
CA THR A 537 1.03 -19.60 15.38
C THR A 537 1.67 -18.46 14.61
N LEU A 538 1.60 -17.23 15.12
CA LEU A 538 2.12 -16.06 14.42
C LEU A 538 3.64 -16.10 14.28
N GLU A 539 4.37 -16.38 15.35
CA GLU A 539 5.83 -16.37 15.39
C GLU A 539 6.44 -17.48 14.54
N ASN A 540 5.92 -18.72 14.66
CA ASN A 540 6.40 -19.82 13.82
C ASN A 540 6.06 -19.62 12.33
N THR A 541 4.94 -18.98 12.02
CA THR A 541 4.61 -18.61 10.64
C THR A 541 5.65 -17.68 10.04
N GLU A 542 6.09 -16.67 10.80
CA GLU A 542 7.13 -15.75 10.33
C GLU A 542 8.45 -16.48 10.04
N GLN A 543 8.89 -17.37 10.93
CA GLN A 543 10.13 -18.14 10.72
C GLN A 543 10.05 -19.05 9.49
N ILE A 544 8.91 -19.74 9.30
CA ILE A 544 8.68 -20.62 8.13
C ILE A 544 8.69 -19.80 6.83
N LEU A 545 7.95 -18.70 6.78
CA LEU A 545 7.89 -17.86 5.57
C LEU A 545 9.23 -17.20 5.28
N MET A 546 9.99 -16.79 6.31
CA MET A 546 11.33 -16.24 6.14
C MET A 546 12.30 -17.26 5.56
N ALA A 547 12.28 -18.50 6.08
CA ALA A 547 13.10 -19.60 5.59
C ALA A 547 12.80 -19.91 4.12
N GLN A 548 11.52 -20.06 3.77
CA GLN A 548 11.08 -20.31 2.39
C GLN A 548 11.42 -19.15 1.45
N ALA A 549 11.28 -17.90 1.91
CA ALA A 549 11.63 -16.73 1.11
C ALA A 549 13.14 -16.65 0.84
N LEU A 550 13.98 -16.99 1.82
CA LEU A 550 15.42 -17.10 1.62
C LEU A 550 15.78 -18.22 0.63
N ASP A 551 15.09 -19.36 0.66
CA ASP A 551 15.30 -20.44 -0.31
C ASP A 551 15.00 -19.98 -1.75
N ILE A 552 13.88 -19.25 -1.94
CA ILE A 552 13.55 -18.63 -3.23
C ILE A 552 14.63 -17.61 -3.63
N LEU A 553 15.02 -16.67 -2.75
CA LEU A 553 16.05 -15.69 -3.09
C LEU A 553 17.39 -16.34 -3.42
N ASN A 554 17.81 -17.33 -2.66
CA ASN A 554 19.06 -18.05 -2.86
C ASN A 554 19.11 -18.71 -4.24
N THR A 555 18.02 -19.35 -4.68
CA THR A 555 17.94 -19.95 -6.02
C THR A 555 17.93 -18.90 -7.13
N LYS A 556 17.22 -17.77 -6.97
CA LYS A 556 17.23 -16.69 -7.98
C LYS A 556 18.58 -15.97 -8.07
N ILE A 557 19.22 -15.67 -6.94
CA ILE A 557 20.57 -15.07 -6.91
C ILE A 557 21.59 -16.01 -7.53
N SER A 558 21.46 -17.33 -7.30
CA SER A 558 22.33 -18.32 -7.91
C SER A 558 22.21 -18.35 -9.44
N MET A 559 20.99 -18.22 -9.97
CA MET A 559 20.78 -18.08 -11.41
C MET A 559 21.37 -16.77 -11.96
N LEU A 560 21.15 -15.65 -11.28
CA LEU A 560 21.76 -14.37 -11.65
C LEU A 560 23.30 -14.45 -11.66
N LEU A 561 23.91 -15.04 -10.64
CA LEU A 561 25.35 -15.27 -10.57
C LEU A 561 25.86 -16.14 -11.73
N TYR A 562 25.09 -17.15 -12.13
CA TYR A 562 25.41 -17.96 -13.31
C TYR A 562 25.42 -17.12 -14.60
N ARG A 563 24.43 -16.24 -14.81
CA ARG A 563 24.38 -15.32 -15.96
C ARG A 563 25.52 -14.32 -15.96
N LEU A 564 25.74 -13.65 -14.83
CA LEU A 564 26.84 -12.69 -14.64
C LEU A 564 28.20 -13.33 -14.90
N ARG A 565 28.40 -14.55 -14.39
CA ARG A 565 29.63 -15.33 -14.60
C ARG A 565 29.90 -15.55 -16.08
N ASN A 566 28.91 -16.05 -16.82
CA ASN A 566 29.08 -16.36 -18.24
C ASN A 566 29.36 -15.07 -19.02
N PHE A 567 28.58 -14.02 -18.79
CA PHE A 567 28.79 -12.71 -19.42
C PHE A 567 30.18 -12.15 -19.12
N ALA A 568 30.61 -12.16 -17.85
CA ALA A 568 31.93 -11.68 -17.46
C ALA A 568 33.06 -12.47 -18.13
N MET A 569 32.91 -13.79 -18.28
CA MET A 569 33.89 -14.65 -18.95
C MET A 569 33.96 -14.41 -20.45
N ASP A 570 32.81 -14.20 -21.11
CA ASP A 570 32.72 -13.91 -22.54
C ASP A 570 33.34 -12.54 -22.86
N HIS A 571 33.16 -11.56 -21.97
CA HIS A 571 33.66 -10.19 -22.10
C HIS A 571 34.92 -9.90 -21.27
N ARG A 572 35.65 -10.93 -20.81
CA ARG A 572 36.80 -10.80 -19.89
C ARG A 572 37.93 -9.89 -20.39
N SER A 573 38.10 -9.80 -21.71
CA SER A 573 39.14 -8.99 -22.37
C SER A 573 38.57 -7.81 -23.15
N ALA A 574 37.25 -7.58 -23.08
CA ALA A 574 36.59 -6.48 -23.76
C ALA A 574 36.89 -5.17 -23.01
N GLN A 575 37.78 -4.35 -23.56
CA GLN A 575 38.26 -3.13 -22.90
C GLN A 575 37.19 -2.03 -22.92
N CYS A 576 37.14 -1.22 -21.86
CA CYS A 576 36.27 -0.07 -21.74
C CYS A 576 36.94 1.07 -20.94
N VAL A 577 36.53 2.31 -21.21
CA VAL A 577 36.99 3.51 -20.53
C VAL A 577 36.00 3.90 -19.43
N MET A 578 36.51 4.30 -18.24
CA MET A 578 35.71 4.81 -17.12
C MET A 578 36.00 6.30 -16.85
N TYR A 579 34.96 7.10 -16.60
CA TYR A 579 35.03 8.54 -16.26
C TYR A 579 34.76 8.75 -14.76
N LYS A 580 35.15 9.89 -14.18
CA LYS A 580 34.65 10.25 -12.83
C LYS A 580 33.20 10.70 -12.93
N PRO A 581 32.37 10.41 -11.91
CA PRO A 581 31.01 10.90 -11.82
C PRO A 581 30.85 12.41 -12.05
N ASP A 582 31.89 13.21 -11.71
CA ASP A 582 31.88 14.68 -11.81
C ASP A 582 32.96 15.25 -12.75
N SER A 583 33.53 14.45 -13.67
CA SER A 583 34.47 15.00 -14.65
C SER A 583 34.40 14.31 -16.00
N ASP A 584 34.41 15.11 -17.07
CA ASP A 584 34.60 14.66 -18.46
C ASP A 584 36.03 14.14 -18.75
N ARG A 585 36.78 13.76 -17.71
CA ARG A 585 38.14 13.22 -17.85
C ARG A 585 38.16 11.73 -17.57
N PRO A 586 38.74 10.91 -18.48
CA PRO A 586 38.86 9.48 -18.27
C PRO A 586 39.80 9.19 -17.08
N ILE A 587 39.42 8.23 -16.22
CA ILE A 587 40.22 7.85 -15.04
C ILE A 587 41.18 6.71 -15.40
N TYR A 588 40.64 5.62 -15.93
CA TYR A 588 41.38 4.39 -16.22
C TYR A 588 40.62 3.54 -17.23
N VAL A 589 41.34 2.63 -17.90
CA VAL A 589 40.76 1.58 -18.73
C VAL A 589 40.66 0.31 -17.90
N THR A 590 39.51 -0.34 -18.00
CA THR A 590 39.28 -1.66 -17.44
C THR A 590 38.67 -2.57 -18.50
N THR A 591 38.11 -3.69 -18.10
CA THR A 591 37.31 -4.54 -18.99
C THR A 591 35.86 -4.58 -18.53
N ILE A 592 34.95 -4.72 -19.49
CA ILE A 592 33.52 -4.96 -19.23
C ILE A 592 33.36 -6.20 -18.34
N GLY A 593 34.06 -7.28 -18.68
CA GLY A 593 34.06 -8.49 -17.85
C GLY A 593 34.57 -8.25 -16.43
N GLY A 594 35.56 -7.36 -16.25
CA GLY A 594 36.07 -6.95 -14.94
C GLY A 594 35.02 -6.24 -14.08
N ARG A 595 34.25 -5.30 -14.66
CA ARG A 595 33.15 -4.63 -13.95
C ARG A 595 32.02 -5.60 -13.60
N VAL A 596 31.60 -6.44 -14.54
CA VAL A 596 30.54 -7.43 -14.26
C VAL A 596 31.01 -8.49 -13.25
N ALA A 597 32.29 -8.89 -13.28
CA ALA A 597 32.87 -9.79 -12.30
C ALA A 597 32.90 -9.17 -10.88
N SER A 598 33.08 -7.86 -10.75
CA SER A 598 33.04 -7.19 -9.44
C SER A 598 31.62 -7.22 -8.84
N TRP A 599 30.58 -7.02 -9.65
CA TRP A 599 29.18 -7.20 -9.21
C TRP A 599 28.93 -8.65 -8.77
N ALA A 600 29.40 -9.62 -9.56
CA ALA A 600 29.28 -11.04 -9.23
C ALA A 600 30.00 -11.39 -7.91
N ARG A 601 31.18 -10.81 -7.67
CA ARG A 601 31.92 -10.99 -6.42
C ARG A 601 31.12 -10.48 -5.23
N ALA A 602 30.56 -9.28 -5.31
CA ALA A 602 29.75 -8.72 -4.23
C ALA A 602 28.47 -9.55 -3.98
N LEU A 603 27.81 -10.03 -5.04
CA LEU A 603 26.64 -10.90 -4.93
C LEU A 603 26.95 -12.28 -4.33
N VAL A 604 28.17 -12.81 -4.50
CA VAL A 604 28.58 -14.06 -3.83
C VAL A 604 28.59 -13.89 -2.31
N GLU A 605 29.06 -12.75 -1.80
CA GLU A 605 29.06 -12.48 -0.35
C GLU A 605 27.64 -12.37 0.20
N VAL A 606 26.74 -11.72 -0.54
CA VAL A 606 25.31 -11.64 -0.17
C VAL A 606 24.65 -13.03 -0.20
N LEU A 607 24.90 -13.82 -1.24
CA LEU A 607 24.40 -15.21 -1.31
C LEU A 607 24.90 -16.04 -0.13
N TRP A 608 26.19 -15.91 0.22
CA TRP A 608 26.74 -16.59 1.39
C TRP A 608 26.06 -16.17 2.69
N ALA A 609 25.86 -14.87 2.86
CA ALA A 609 25.20 -14.31 4.04
C ALA A 609 23.76 -14.83 4.18
N PHE A 610 22.99 -14.87 3.07
CA PHE A 610 21.64 -15.44 3.06
C PHE A 610 21.63 -16.94 3.31
N GLN A 611 22.57 -17.71 2.76
CA GLN A 611 22.70 -19.15 3.06
C GLN A 611 22.94 -19.39 4.56
N ARG A 612 23.88 -18.64 5.16
CA ARG A 612 24.17 -18.77 6.60
C ARG A 612 22.99 -18.37 7.45
N LEU A 613 22.31 -17.27 7.10
CA LEU A 613 21.12 -16.83 7.79
C LEU A 613 20.02 -17.90 7.73
N ARG A 614 19.80 -18.48 6.54
CA ARG A 614 18.82 -19.55 6.33
C ARG A 614 19.06 -20.78 7.21
N CYS A 615 20.32 -21.17 7.41
CA CYS A 615 20.69 -22.25 8.34
C CYS A 615 20.52 -21.87 9.81
N SER A 616 20.58 -20.58 10.14
CA SER A 616 20.46 -20.10 11.53
C SER A 616 19.02 -19.88 12.00
N ILE A 617 18.04 -19.90 11.10
CA ILE A 617 16.62 -19.74 11.44
C ILE A 617 16.15 -20.93 12.29
N ARG A 618 15.50 -20.61 13.42
CA ARG A 618 14.98 -21.54 14.42
C ARG A 618 13.49 -21.33 14.62
N SER A 619 12.80 -22.40 15.02
CA SER A 619 11.41 -22.34 15.49
C SER A 619 11.32 -21.49 16.77
N ALA A 620 10.21 -20.78 16.94
CA ALA A 620 9.91 -20.07 18.19
C ALA A 620 9.62 -21.03 19.36
N GLY A 621 9.22 -22.28 19.04
CA GLY A 621 8.82 -23.29 20.02
C GLY A 621 7.33 -23.23 20.35
N SER A 622 6.88 -24.19 21.16
CA SER A 622 5.49 -24.36 21.63
C SER A 622 5.21 -23.69 22.98
N GLN A 623 6.25 -23.32 23.73
CA GLN A 623 6.12 -22.67 25.02
C GLN A 623 5.75 -21.18 24.89
N PRO A 624 5.18 -20.55 25.94
CA PRO A 624 4.86 -19.13 25.96
C PRO A 624 6.09 -18.28 25.61
N ILE A 625 5.93 -17.37 24.66
CA ILE A 625 7.00 -16.58 24.04
C ILE A 625 7.12 -15.21 24.73
N THR A 626 6.02 -14.64 25.23
CA THR A 626 5.98 -13.31 25.85
C THR A 626 5.75 -13.36 27.37
N GLN A 627 6.26 -12.36 28.10
CA GLN A 627 6.01 -12.23 29.54
C GLN A 627 4.52 -12.03 29.86
N CYS A 628 3.77 -11.42 28.93
CA CYS A 628 2.32 -11.28 29.03
C CYS A 628 1.60 -12.62 28.83
N GLU A 629 2.12 -13.52 27.98
CA GLU A 629 1.57 -14.88 27.83
C GLU A 629 1.78 -15.73 29.07
N GLN A 630 2.93 -15.56 29.72
CA GLN A 630 3.23 -16.24 30.99
C GLN A 630 2.24 -15.85 32.09
N GLY A 631 1.76 -14.59 32.10
CA GLY A 631 0.69 -14.13 33.00
C GLY A 631 -0.74 -14.31 32.47
N ASN A 632 -0.95 -14.42 31.16
CA ASN A 632 -2.28 -14.57 30.55
C ASN A 632 -2.78 -16.01 30.55
N ILE A 633 -1.87 -17.00 30.58
CA ILE A 633 -2.21 -18.40 30.83
C ILE A 633 -2.89 -18.52 32.21
N ASP A 634 -2.39 -17.79 33.21
CA ASP A 634 -3.01 -17.66 34.53
C ASP A 634 -4.33 -16.85 34.48
N TYR A 635 -4.44 -15.85 33.61
CA TYR A 635 -5.65 -14.99 33.50
C TYR A 635 -6.84 -15.65 32.78
N TYR A 636 -6.60 -16.61 31.88
CA TYR A 636 -7.64 -17.32 31.12
C TYR A 636 -7.96 -18.73 31.63
N ASP A 637 -7.45 -19.13 32.80
CA ASP A 637 -7.60 -20.48 33.37
C ASP A 637 -7.23 -21.61 32.36
N LYS A 638 -6.27 -21.37 31.46
CA LYS A 638 -5.80 -22.37 30.50
C LYS A 638 -4.50 -22.98 30.99
N PRO A 639 -4.36 -24.31 31.13
CA PRO A 639 -3.09 -24.91 31.48
C PRO A 639 -2.05 -24.69 30.37
N SER A 640 -0.83 -24.34 30.76
CA SER A 640 0.36 -24.35 29.89
C SER A 640 0.64 -25.76 29.36
N MET A 641 1.44 -25.86 28.30
CA MET A 641 1.86 -27.16 27.78
C MET A 641 2.54 -28.03 28.85
N ARG A 642 3.32 -27.40 29.75
CA ARG A 642 3.97 -28.07 30.87
C ARG A 642 2.96 -28.66 31.85
N GLU A 643 1.89 -27.93 32.17
CA GLU A 643 0.83 -28.42 33.04
C GLU A 643 0.02 -29.54 32.38
N HIS A 644 -0.23 -29.47 31.07
CA HIS A 644 -0.83 -30.56 30.31
C HIS A 644 0.02 -31.83 30.28
N PHE A 645 1.34 -31.71 30.46
CA PHE A 645 2.25 -32.84 30.63
C PHE A 645 2.60 -33.12 32.09
N GLU A 646 1.81 -32.62 33.05
CA GLU A 646 2.00 -32.88 34.48
C GLU A 646 3.40 -32.51 35.01
N GLY A 647 4.02 -31.49 34.41
CA GLY A 647 5.36 -31.03 34.77
C GLY A 647 6.52 -31.75 34.06
N ASP A 648 6.25 -32.67 33.14
CA ASP A 648 7.27 -33.41 32.38
C ASP A 648 7.93 -32.54 31.29
N ASP A 649 9.03 -31.89 31.67
CA ASP A 649 9.80 -31.04 30.77
C ASP A 649 10.37 -31.82 29.57
N SER A 650 10.63 -33.12 29.70
CA SER A 650 11.16 -33.94 28.60
C SER A 650 10.15 -34.10 27.45
N LYS A 651 8.85 -34.14 27.76
CA LYS A 651 7.78 -34.14 26.75
C LYS A 651 7.64 -32.80 26.06
N CYS A 652 7.80 -31.69 26.78
CA CYS A 652 7.84 -30.35 26.19
C CYS A 652 9.00 -30.23 25.19
N GLU A 653 10.20 -30.70 25.58
CA GLU A 653 11.37 -30.70 24.69
C GLU A 653 11.13 -31.57 23.46
N LYS A 654 10.56 -32.77 23.66
CA LYS A 654 10.24 -33.69 22.56
C LYS A 654 9.18 -33.14 21.61
N LEU A 655 8.19 -32.41 22.13
CA LEU A 655 7.17 -31.73 21.31
C LEU A 655 7.83 -30.72 20.37
N ASP A 656 8.73 -29.89 20.90
CA ASP A 656 9.44 -28.89 20.12
C ASP A 656 10.36 -29.52 19.07
N GLU A 657 11.01 -30.65 19.36
CA GLU A 657 11.77 -31.42 18.37
C GLU A 657 10.89 -31.90 17.22
N LEU A 658 9.73 -32.51 17.52
CA LEU A 658 8.78 -33.00 16.53
C LEU A 658 8.24 -31.86 15.66
N LEU A 659 7.90 -30.73 16.28
CA LEU A 659 7.45 -29.53 15.57
C LEU A 659 8.53 -28.98 14.64
N CYS A 660 9.79 -28.88 15.10
CA CYS A 660 10.89 -28.43 14.26
C CYS A 660 11.08 -29.29 13.02
N GLN A 661 11.04 -30.62 13.19
CA GLN A 661 11.13 -31.57 12.08
C GLN A 661 10.02 -31.35 11.05
N ARG A 662 8.77 -31.18 11.51
CA ARG A 662 7.60 -30.95 10.63
C ARG A 662 7.65 -29.59 9.93
N MET A 663 8.16 -28.55 10.61
CA MET A 663 8.36 -27.21 10.04
C MET A 663 9.54 -27.15 9.05
N GLY A 664 10.41 -28.16 9.03
CA GLY A 664 11.64 -28.16 8.22
C GLY A 664 12.73 -27.25 8.77
N LEU A 665 12.78 -27.08 10.10
CA LEU A 665 13.76 -26.27 10.83
C LEU A 665 14.66 -27.17 11.69
N GLU A 666 15.96 -26.85 11.77
CA GLU A 666 16.91 -27.72 12.48
C GLU A 666 16.78 -27.67 14.00
N LYS A 667 16.41 -26.52 14.58
CA LYS A 667 16.41 -26.30 16.03
C LYS A 667 15.26 -25.41 16.51
N CYS A 668 14.84 -25.63 17.75
CA CYS A 668 13.92 -24.78 18.50
C CYS A 668 14.68 -23.75 19.34
N HIS A 669 14.13 -22.54 19.52
CA HIS A 669 14.68 -21.54 20.42
C HIS A 669 14.32 -21.79 21.90
N ALA A 670 13.11 -22.29 22.18
CA ALA A 670 12.58 -22.52 23.54
C ALA A 670 13.41 -23.50 24.39
N LEU A 671 14.28 -24.30 23.77
CA LEU A 671 15.23 -25.21 24.41
C LEU A 671 16.50 -24.53 24.98
N THR A 672 16.57 -23.19 24.97
CA THR A 672 17.79 -22.47 25.39
C THR A 672 17.55 -21.69 26.68
N PRO A 673 18.02 -22.16 27.86
CA PRO A 673 17.71 -21.55 29.17
C PRO A 673 18.24 -20.13 29.38
N GLN A 674 19.08 -19.60 28.48
CA GLN A 674 19.79 -18.32 28.65
C GLN A 674 19.55 -17.28 27.56
N LYS A 675 18.61 -17.46 26.62
CA LYS A 675 18.36 -16.47 25.56
C LYS A 675 16.88 -16.13 25.41
N HIS A 676 16.56 -14.85 25.57
CA HIS A 676 15.24 -14.30 25.25
C HIS A 676 15.00 -14.39 23.74
N TYR A 677 13.90 -15.05 23.34
CA TYR A 677 13.48 -15.17 21.94
C TYR A 677 13.44 -13.83 21.21
N PHE A 678 13.04 -12.75 21.89
CA PHE A 678 13.05 -11.40 21.34
C PHE A 678 14.42 -10.92 20.89
N THR A 679 15.48 -11.23 21.64
CA THR A 679 16.85 -10.89 21.27
C THR A 679 17.26 -11.64 20.00
N TYR A 680 17.05 -12.94 19.97
CA TYR A 680 17.32 -13.75 18.77
C TYR A 680 16.56 -13.23 17.55
N ARG A 681 15.28 -12.91 17.72
CA ARG A 681 14.42 -12.39 16.67
C ARG A 681 14.89 -11.02 16.16
N ALA A 682 15.22 -10.11 17.07
CA ALA A 682 15.75 -8.79 16.72
C ALA A 682 17.10 -8.90 15.98
N GLU A 683 18.01 -9.75 16.45
CA GLU A 683 19.30 -10.02 15.80
C GLU A 683 19.13 -10.60 14.39
N THR A 684 18.23 -11.57 14.24
CA THR A 684 17.90 -12.21 12.95
C THR A 684 17.32 -11.19 11.97
N ASN A 685 16.37 -10.36 12.42
CA ASN A 685 15.77 -9.33 11.59
C ASN A 685 16.79 -8.24 11.19
N ALA A 686 17.66 -7.84 12.12
CA ALA A 686 18.71 -6.88 11.85
C ALA A 686 19.73 -7.42 10.84
N LEU A 687 20.10 -8.70 10.92
CA LEU A 687 20.97 -9.37 9.94
C LEU A 687 20.31 -9.39 8.55
N LEU A 688 19.06 -9.85 8.47
CA LEU A 688 18.31 -9.90 7.20
C LEU A 688 18.21 -8.51 6.56
N GLY A 689 17.84 -7.49 7.35
CA GLY A 689 17.78 -6.10 6.91
C GLY A 689 19.12 -5.62 6.36
N ARG A 690 20.24 -5.88 7.05
CA ARG A 690 21.58 -5.51 6.54
C ARG A 690 21.92 -6.18 5.21
N PHE A 691 21.63 -7.47 5.05
CA PHE A 691 21.93 -8.19 3.82
C PHE A 691 21.05 -7.73 2.64
N CYS A 692 19.77 -7.44 2.88
CA CYS A 692 18.89 -6.84 1.88
C CYS A 692 19.31 -5.42 1.51
N HIS A 693 19.80 -4.62 2.46
CA HIS A 693 20.35 -3.29 2.18
C HIS A 693 21.58 -3.39 1.27
N ALA A 694 22.53 -4.28 1.60
CA ALA A 694 23.72 -4.54 0.79
C ALA A 694 23.38 -5.01 -0.64
N LEU A 695 22.34 -5.84 -0.80
CA LEU A 695 21.84 -6.22 -2.13
C LEU A 695 21.36 -5.00 -2.94
N GLY A 696 20.70 -4.05 -2.29
CA GLY A 696 20.29 -2.78 -2.90
C GLY A 696 21.49 -1.92 -3.30
N GLU A 697 22.49 -1.77 -2.43
CA GLU A 697 23.72 -1.03 -2.74
C GLU A 697 24.47 -1.62 -3.93
N ILE A 698 24.59 -2.96 -4.01
CA ILE A 698 25.21 -3.64 -5.16
C ILE A 698 24.45 -3.34 -6.45
N ALA A 699 23.12 -3.37 -6.41
CA ALA A 699 22.29 -3.04 -7.56
C ALA A 699 22.45 -1.57 -7.98
N LEU A 700 22.56 -0.64 -7.03
CA LEU A 700 22.78 0.77 -7.33
C LEU A 700 24.15 1.00 -7.97
N ASN A 701 25.21 0.36 -7.45
CA ASN A 701 26.54 0.40 -8.08
C ASN A 701 26.53 -0.16 -9.50
N ALA A 702 25.75 -1.23 -9.76
CA ALA A 702 25.57 -1.75 -11.11
C ALA A 702 24.83 -0.77 -12.01
N VAL A 703 23.83 -0.04 -11.49
CA VAL A 703 23.13 1.02 -12.25
C VAL A 703 24.08 2.15 -12.62
N GLU A 704 24.94 2.60 -11.71
CA GLU A 704 25.91 3.66 -11.99
C GLU A 704 26.86 3.27 -13.15
N ASP A 705 27.36 2.04 -13.12
CA ASP A 705 28.14 1.50 -14.22
C ASP A 705 27.33 1.44 -15.52
N LEU A 706 26.10 0.94 -15.48
CA LEU A 706 25.21 0.86 -16.66
C LEU A 706 24.87 2.24 -17.24
N ASP A 707 24.69 3.25 -16.39
CA ASP A 707 24.47 4.65 -16.76
C ASP A 707 25.69 5.23 -17.46
N HIS A 708 26.88 4.97 -16.91
CA HIS A 708 28.15 5.33 -17.54
C HIS A 708 28.37 4.63 -18.89
N PHE A 709 28.09 3.32 -18.98
CA PHE A 709 28.29 2.58 -20.22
C PHE A 709 27.32 2.97 -21.33
N HIS A 710 26.11 3.38 -20.95
CA HIS A 710 25.12 3.88 -21.88
C HIS A 710 25.48 5.28 -22.39
N SER A 711 25.88 6.21 -21.51
CA SER A 711 26.27 7.57 -21.91
C SER A 711 27.52 7.59 -22.80
N SER A 712 28.44 6.66 -22.56
CA SER A 712 29.64 6.46 -23.39
C SER A 712 29.40 5.56 -24.60
N GLU A 713 28.18 5.05 -24.79
CA GLU A 713 27.77 4.13 -25.86
C GLU A 713 28.62 2.84 -25.98
N GLN A 714 29.31 2.45 -24.90
CA GLN A 714 30.15 1.25 -24.86
C GLN A 714 29.34 -0.04 -24.64
N MET A 715 28.19 0.07 -23.96
CA MET A 715 27.20 -1.00 -23.86
C MET A 715 25.78 -0.49 -24.05
N VAL A 716 24.96 -1.34 -24.64
CA VAL A 716 23.55 -1.05 -24.89
C VAL A 716 22.68 -2.21 -24.44
N GLU A 717 21.55 -1.90 -23.83
CA GLU A 717 20.50 -2.87 -23.54
C GLU A 717 19.75 -3.13 -24.85
N LYS A 718 19.97 -4.30 -25.48
CA LYS A 718 19.26 -4.74 -26.68
C LYS A 718 18.31 -5.85 -26.29
N ARG A 719 17.03 -5.54 -26.25
CA ARG A 719 15.98 -6.52 -25.98
C ARG A 719 15.15 -6.78 -27.23
N ALA A 720 14.67 -8.01 -27.36
CA ALA A 720 13.55 -8.31 -28.24
C ALA A 720 12.25 -8.25 -27.43
N ARG A 721 11.19 -7.71 -28.03
CA ARG A 721 9.81 -7.85 -27.56
C ARG A 721 9.43 -9.33 -27.54
N ASN A 722 8.33 -9.66 -26.87
CA ASN A 722 7.86 -11.04 -26.73
C ASN A 722 7.49 -11.70 -28.07
N ASP A 723 7.35 -10.91 -29.14
CA ASP A 723 7.10 -11.35 -30.52
C ASP A 723 8.40 -11.50 -31.35
N GLY A 724 9.57 -11.31 -30.73
CA GLY A 724 10.88 -11.40 -31.39
C GLY A 724 11.33 -10.12 -32.09
N SER A 725 10.50 -9.07 -32.15
CA SER A 725 10.87 -7.79 -32.76
C SER A 725 11.80 -6.98 -31.84
N PRO A 726 12.74 -6.17 -32.36
CA PRO A 726 13.66 -5.41 -31.51
C PRO A 726 12.93 -4.29 -30.75
N VAL A 727 13.32 -4.06 -29.50
CA VAL A 727 12.86 -2.91 -28.69
C VAL A 727 13.56 -1.65 -29.20
N THR A 728 12.79 -0.64 -29.59
CA THR A 728 13.28 0.65 -30.14
C THR A 728 13.41 1.71 -29.06
N ALA A 729 14.15 2.79 -29.33
CA ALA A 729 14.38 3.89 -28.37
C ALA A 729 13.09 4.55 -27.86
N ASP A 730 12.01 4.47 -28.66
CA ASP A 730 10.69 4.99 -28.32
C ASP A 730 9.86 4.07 -27.39
N ASP A 731 10.34 2.86 -27.11
CA ASP A 731 9.66 1.90 -26.24
C ASP A 731 9.93 2.21 -24.76
N PRO A 732 8.91 2.30 -23.89
CA PRO A 732 9.10 2.51 -22.45
C PRO A 732 9.98 1.46 -21.76
N LEU A 733 10.16 0.30 -22.39
CA LEU A 733 11.02 -0.80 -21.91
C LEU A 733 12.41 -0.82 -22.56
N TYR A 734 12.75 0.18 -23.38
CA TYR A 734 14.05 0.29 -24.05
C TYR A 734 15.23 0.20 -23.08
N ARG A 735 15.05 0.70 -21.86
CA ARG A 735 16.08 0.70 -20.82
C ARG A 735 15.52 0.36 -19.45
N GLN A 736 16.15 -0.57 -18.75
CA GLN A 736 15.71 -1.03 -17.43
C GLN A 736 16.61 -0.57 -16.28
N SER A 737 17.78 0.02 -16.54
CA SER A 737 18.60 0.63 -15.48
C SER A 737 17.83 1.61 -14.57
N PRO A 738 16.90 2.47 -15.07
CA PRO A 738 16.10 3.33 -14.18
C PRO A 738 15.14 2.53 -13.29
N LEU A 739 14.58 1.43 -13.80
CA LEU A 739 13.72 0.54 -13.02
C LEU A 739 14.51 -0.19 -11.93
N LEU A 740 15.76 -0.58 -12.22
CA LEU A 740 16.65 -1.18 -11.24
C LEU A 740 17.00 -0.19 -10.12
N ARG A 741 17.27 1.08 -10.45
CA ARG A 741 17.51 2.16 -9.48
C ARG A 741 16.35 2.30 -8.49
N ILE A 742 15.14 2.45 -9.01
CA ILE A 742 13.92 2.56 -8.20
C ILE A 742 13.73 1.32 -7.32
N ALA A 743 13.98 0.12 -7.86
CA ALA A 743 13.85 -1.12 -7.10
C ALA A 743 14.90 -1.23 -5.98
N ALA A 744 16.14 -0.83 -6.24
CA ALA A 744 17.25 -0.83 -5.29
C ALA A 744 17.00 0.15 -4.14
N GLU A 745 16.63 1.39 -4.44
CA GLU A 745 16.30 2.41 -3.43
C GLU A 745 15.11 1.96 -2.57
N ALA A 746 14.06 1.40 -3.18
CA ALA A 746 12.91 0.87 -2.45
C ALA A 746 13.28 -0.30 -1.53
N LEU A 747 14.18 -1.20 -1.97
CA LEU A 747 14.70 -2.29 -1.14
C LEU A 747 15.50 -1.75 0.04
N MET A 748 16.40 -0.80 -0.20
CA MET A 748 17.21 -0.19 0.86
C MET A 748 16.34 0.48 1.93
N GLN A 749 15.29 1.20 1.52
CA GLN A 749 14.34 1.81 2.46
C GLN A 749 13.57 0.75 3.25
N ALA A 750 13.03 -0.28 2.59
CA ALA A 750 12.34 -1.37 3.28
C ALA A 750 13.26 -2.09 4.27
N ALA A 751 14.53 -2.27 3.93
CA ALA A 751 15.55 -2.86 4.79
C ALA A 751 15.86 -2.01 6.03
N LEU A 752 15.93 -0.69 5.87
CA LEU A 752 16.12 0.25 6.99
C LEU A 752 14.95 0.21 7.97
N THR A 753 13.72 0.09 7.46
CA THR A 753 12.54 -0.05 8.31
C THR A 753 12.49 -1.43 8.97
N PHE A 754 12.86 -2.50 8.26
CA PHE A 754 12.80 -3.88 8.78
C PHE A 754 13.81 -4.17 9.91
N LYS A 755 14.98 -3.55 9.87
CA LYS A 755 16.02 -3.74 10.90
C LYS A 755 15.69 -3.05 12.23
N ASP A 756 14.73 -2.13 12.25
CA ASP A 756 14.38 -1.35 13.43
C ASP A 756 13.42 -2.14 14.32
N PRO A 757 13.83 -2.54 15.54
CA PRO A 757 12.98 -3.31 16.44
C PRO A 757 11.79 -2.50 16.99
N GLN A 758 11.83 -1.16 16.89
CA GLN A 758 10.75 -0.29 17.33
C GLN A 758 9.63 -0.17 16.30
N VAL A 759 9.88 -0.58 15.05
CA VAL A 759 8.86 -0.52 14.00
C VAL A 759 7.93 -1.73 14.12
N PRO A 760 6.59 -1.51 14.17
CA PRO A 760 5.64 -2.61 14.14
C PRO A 760 5.82 -3.50 12.90
N LYS A 761 5.71 -4.81 13.07
CA LYS A 761 5.87 -5.80 11.98
C LYS A 761 4.83 -5.68 10.87
N THR A 762 3.80 -4.88 11.11
CA THR A 762 2.67 -4.67 10.22
C THR A 762 2.58 -3.18 9.93
N ILE A 763 2.79 -2.83 8.67
CA ILE A 763 2.61 -1.44 8.21
C ILE A 763 1.11 -1.27 7.86
N ARG A 764 0.60 -0.03 7.86
CA ARG A 764 -0.80 0.31 7.51
C ARG A 764 -1.32 -0.56 6.35
N TYR A 765 -2.58 -1.01 6.45
CA TYR A 765 -3.29 -2.00 5.58
C TYR A 765 -2.96 -3.48 5.80
N GLY A 766 -2.23 -3.84 6.85
CA GLY A 766 -1.93 -5.25 7.15
C GLY A 766 -0.93 -5.88 6.20
N GLU A 767 -0.14 -5.07 5.46
CA GLU A 767 1.01 -5.59 4.74
C GLU A 767 2.16 -5.83 5.73
N TYR A 768 2.61 -7.08 5.78
CA TYR A 768 3.69 -7.51 6.63
C TYR A 768 5.03 -6.97 6.11
N ILE A 769 5.81 -6.30 6.97
CA ILE A 769 7.03 -5.61 6.53
C ILE A 769 8.07 -6.56 5.90
N MET A 770 8.16 -7.80 6.40
CA MET A 770 9.03 -8.84 5.81
C MET A 770 8.58 -9.19 4.39
N ALA A 771 7.28 -9.27 4.14
CA ALA A 771 6.75 -9.57 2.81
C ALA A 771 7.18 -8.47 1.82
N ARG A 772 7.07 -7.21 2.25
CA ARG A 772 7.54 -6.05 1.46
C ARG A 772 9.04 -6.14 1.19
N LEU A 773 9.86 -6.44 2.21
CA LEU A 773 11.30 -6.59 2.09
C LEU A 773 11.68 -7.64 1.02
N PHE A 774 11.16 -8.86 1.15
CA PHE A 774 11.49 -9.96 0.24
C PHE A 774 10.94 -9.73 -1.18
N LYS A 775 9.76 -9.13 -1.34
CA LYS A 775 9.23 -8.75 -2.66
C LYS A 775 10.15 -7.74 -3.37
N HIS A 776 10.65 -6.73 -2.66
CA HIS A 776 11.61 -5.78 -3.23
C HIS A 776 12.94 -6.45 -3.56
N ALA A 777 13.45 -7.33 -2.69
CA ALA A 777 14.68 -8.09 -2.94
C ALA A 777 14.56 -8.96 -4.21
N ALA A 778 13.45 -9.70 -4.34
CA ALA A 778 13.18 -10.52 -5.51
C ALA A 778 13.05 -9.67 -6.79
N ARG A 779 12.47 -8.47 -6.69
CA ARG A 779 12.37 -7.53 -7.81
C ARG A 779 13.74 -7.05 -8.28
N VAL A 780 14.63 -6.68 -7.36
CA VAL A 780 16.01 -6.27 -7.69
C VAL A 780 16.73 -7.38 -8.44
N VAL A 781 16.72 -8.61 -7.92
CA VAL A 781 17.37 -9.77 -8.56
C VAL A 781 16.79 -10.03 -9.95
N ARG A 782 15.46 -10.01 -10.09
CA ARG A 782 14.77 -10.25 -11.37
C ARG A 782 15.10 -9.19 -12.43
N VAL A 783 15.10 -7.91 -12.06
CA VAL A 783 15.39 -6.82 -13.00
C VAL A 783 16.86 -6.87 -13.41
N LEU A 784 17.78 -7.05 -12.46
CA LEU A 784 19.21 -7.15 -12.76
C LEU A 784 19.51 -8.36 -13.65
N GLN A 785 18.90 -9.53 -13.39
CA GLN A 785 19.04 -10.69 -14.28
C GLN A 785 18.56 -10.36 -15.70
N SER A 786 17.39 -9.74 -15.81
CA SER A 786 16.85 -9.37 -17.11
C SER A 786 17.70 -8.36 -17.88
N ILE A 787 18.40 -7.45 -17.17
CA ILE A 787 19.35 -6.51 -17.80
C ILE A 787 20.54 -7.29 -18.34
N VAL A 788 21.18 -8.12 -17.50
CA VAL A 788 22.37 -8.90 -17.88
C VAL A 788 22.11 -9.79 -19.10
N GLU A 789 20.94 -10.39 -19.18
CA GLU A 789 20.52 -11.22 -20.33
C GLU A 789 20.29 -10.40 -21.63
N GLY A 790 20.10 -9.08 -21.52
CA GLY A 790 19.89 -8.16 -22.64
C GLY A 790 21.05 -7.20 -22.91
N LEU A 791 22.21 -7.36 -22.26
CA LEU A 791 23.37 -6.49 -22.48
C LEU A 791 24.14 -6.87 -23.75
N TYR A 792 24.48 -5.86 -24.55
CA TYR A 792 25.32 -6.00 -25.73
C TYR A 792 26.50 -5.01 -25.69
N TYR A 793 27.70 -5.51 -25.96
CA TYR A 793 28.93 -4.73 -26.02
C TYR A 793 29.20 -4.21 -27.45
N ASP A 794 29.36 -2.90 -27.62
CA ASP A 794 29.75 -2.31 -28.90
C ASP A 794 31.27 -2.15 -28.97
N ALA A 795 31.92 -3.16 -29.53
CA ALA A 795 33.38 -3.18 -29.67
C ALA A 795 33.92 -2.06 -30.57
N VAL A 796 33.16 -1.59 -31.56
CA VAL A 796 33.61 -0.56 -32.49
C VAL A 796 33.65 0.79 -31.78
N LYS A 797 32.55 1.15 -31.11
CA LYS A 797 32.46 2.41 -30.35
C LYS A 797 33.40 2.43 -29.15
N ALA A 798 33.47 1.33 -28.39
CA ALA A 798 34.38 1.25 -27.26
C ALA A 798 35.86 1.39 -27.67
N ASN A 799 36.25 0.79 -28.80
CA ASN A 799 37.59 0.99 -29.34
C ASN A 799 37.80 2.44 -29.83
N ALA A 800 36.85 3.01 -30.56
CA ALA A 800 36.94 4.39 -31.03
C ALA A 800 37.10 5.39 -29.86
N LEU A 801 36.29 5.24 -28.81
CA LEU A 801 36.34 6.07 -27.61
C LEU A 801 37.68 5.91 -26.87
N LYS A 802 38.14 4.67 -26.68
CA LYS A 802 39.45 4.38 -26.08
C LYS A 802 40.56 5.12 -26.83
N TRP A 803 40.56 5.05 -28.15
CA TRP A 803 41.58 5.71 -28.96
C TRP A 803 41.47 7.23 -28.85
N LEU A 804 40.27 7.80 -28.91
CA LEU A 804 40.02 9.24 -28.75
C LEU A 804 40.57 9.77 -27.41
N GLU A 805 40.37 9.03 -26.32
CA GLU A 805 40.75 9.43 -24.96
C GLU A 805 42.21 9.15 -24.61
N MET A 806 42.86 8.26 -25.38
CA MET A 806 44.20 7.75 -25.08
C MET A 806 45.28 8.85 -24.93
N PRO A 807 45.30 9.95 -25.70
CA PRO A 807 46.24 11.04 -25.48
C PRO A 807 46.21 11.63 -24.06
N PHE A 808 45.03 11.77 -23.48
CA PHE A 808 44.87 12.26 -22.11
C PHE A 808 45.34 11.23 -21.08
N MET A 809 45.01 9.96 -21.32
CA MET A 809 45.35 8.86 -20.42
C MET A 809 46.86 8.54 -20.39
N MET A 810 47.57 8.76 -21.51
CA MET A 810 49.02 8.52 -21.60
C MET A 810 49.87 9.56 -20.90
N ARG A 811 49.33 10.75 -20.59
CA ARG A 811 50.12 11.88 -20.07
C ARG A 811 50.82 11.56 -18.75
N ALA A 812 50.09 11.05 -17.76
CA ALA A 812 50.67 10.75 -16.44
C ALA A 812 51.66 9.56 -16.49
N PRO A 813 51.35 8.42 -17.16
CA PRO A 813 52.31 7.33 -17.35
C PRO A 813 53.59 7.75 -18.08
N LEU A 814 53.48 8.59 -19.12
CA LEU A 814 54.66 9.10 -19.85
C LEU A 814 55.54 9.97 -18.96
N ILE A 815 54.96 10.91 -18.21
CA ILE A 815 55.71 11.74 -17.27
C ILE A 815 56.44 10.85 -16.26
N ALA A 816 55.72 9.93 -15.60
CA ALA A 816 56.33 9.05 -14.60
C ALA A 816 57.49 8.21 -15.17
N ARG A 817 57.32 7.64 -16.37
CA ARG A 817 58.34 6.78 -17.02
C ARG A 817 59.58 7.56 -17.44
N TYR A 818 59.42 8.74 -18.02
CA TYR A 818 60.55 9.56 -18.44
C TYR A 818 61.25 10.21 -17.24
N THR A 819 60.51 10.61 -16.20
CA THR A 819 61.11 11.10 -14.94
C THR A 819 61.94 10.01 -14.24
N LEU A 820 61.50 8.75 -14.26
CA LEU A 820 62.31 7.62 -13.77
C LEU A 820 63.62 7.41 -14.55
N ARG A 821 63.72 7.95 -15.77
CA ARG A 821 64.94 7.94 -16.59
C ARG A 821 65.79 9.20 -16.45
N GLY A 822 65.42 10.11 -15.55
CA GLY A 822 66.18 11.33 -15.27
C GLY A 822 65.73 12.55 -16.06
N GLU A 823 64.64 12.47 -16.82
CA GLU A 823 64.09 13.60 -17.58
C GLU A 823 63.24 14.52 -16.69
N ASP A 824 63.33 15.83 -16.92
CA ASP A 824 62.59 16.83 -16.16
C ASP A 824 61.08 16.81 -16.50
N SER A 825 60.25 16.86 -15.44
CA SER A 825 58.78 16.78 -15.58
C SER A 825 58.19 17.93 -16.37
N MET A 826 58.74 19.14 -16.28
CA MET A 826 58.25 20.32 -17.00
C MET A 826 58.62 20.28 -18.48
N THR A 827 59.81 19.78 -18.81
CA THR A 827 60.25 19.53 -20.19
C THR A 827 59.35 18.49 -20.87
N ILE A 828 59.07 17.36 -20.21
CA ILE A 828 58.17 16.33 -20.73
C ILE A 828 56.77 16.92 -20.98
N LEU A 829 56.24 17.69 -20.03
CA LEU A 829 54.95 18.36 -20.13
C LEU A 829 54.87 19.35 -21.31
N TRP A 830 55.95 20.10 -21.57
CA TRP A 830 56.03 21.04 -22.68
C TRP A 830 55.94 20.31 -24.03
N HIS A 831 56.73 19.26 -24.23
CA HIS A 831 56.68 18.44 -25.45
C HIS A 831 55.33 17.75 -25.63
N LEU A 832 54.77 17.15 -24.58
CA LEU A 832 53.43 16.53 -24.63
C LEU A 832 52.34 17.55 -25.00
N ARG A 833 52.41 18.77 -24.46
CA ARG A 833 51.45 19.83 -24.78
C ARG A 833 51.50 20.20 -26.27
N ASN A 834 52.69 20.36 -26.84
CA ASN A 834 52.85 20.72 -28.24
C ASN A 834 52.32 19.64 -29.18
N VAL A 835 52.65 18.37 -28.91
CA VAL A 835 52.11 17.22 -29.66
C VAL A 835 50.59 17.16 -29.53
N SER A 836 50.05 17.37 -28.32
CA SER A 836 48.60 17.37 -28.08
C SER A 836 47.90 18.50 -28.84
N MET A 837 48.46 19.71 -28.86
CA MET A 837 47.88 20.84 -29.61
C MET A 837 47.85 20.56 -31.11
N TRP A 838 48.90 19.98 -31.68
CA TRP A 838 48.92 19.60 -33.09
C TRP A 838 47.88 18.53 -33.42
N VAL A 839 47.73 17.52 -32.55
CA VAL A 839 46.72 16.48 -32.72
C VAL A 839 45.29 17.03 -32.66
N MET A 840 45.01 18.01 -31.81
CA MET A 840 43.67 18.62 -31.74
C MET A 840 43.23 19.29 -33.07
N HIS A 841 44.16 19.59 -33.98
CA HIS A 841 43.85 20.13 -35.31
C HIS A 841 43.56 19.04 -36.36
N GLN A 842 43.71 17.75 -36.00
CA GLN A 842 43.36 16.63 -36.87
C GLN A 842 41.87 16.27 -36.74
N PRO A 843 41.24 15.68 -37.77
CA PRO A 843 39.88 15.14 -37.68
C PRO A 843 39.76 14.15 -36.52
N SER A 844 38.67 14.20 -35.74
CA SER A 844 38.46 13.40 -34.52
C SER A 844 38.72 11.90 -34.69
N GLN A 845 38.42 11.35 -35.86
CA GLN A 845 38.64 9.95 -36.22
C GLN A 845 40.12 9.56 -36.39
N LEU A 846 41.00 10.52 -36.67
CA LEU A 846 42.43 10.34 -36.88
C LEU A 846 43.28 10.80 -35.69
N GLN A 847 42.73 11.60 -34.77
CA GLN A 847 43.45 12.21 -33.64
C GLN A 847 44.29 11.19 -32.85
N ALA A 848 43.73 10.02 -32.55
CA ALA A 848 44.39 8.99 -31.77
C ALA A 848 45.60 8.33 -32.47
N GLN A 849 45.42 7.97 -33.75
CA GLN A 849 46.47 7.36 -34.57
C GLN A 849 47.58 8.37 -34.84
N SER A 850 47.19 9.62 -35.13
CA SER A 850 48.09 10.75 -35.29
C SER A 850 48.88 11.05 -34.00
N PHE A 851 48.29 10.91 -32.81
CA PHE A 851 49.00 11.16 -31.55
C PHE A 851 50.14 10.19 -31.29
N VAL A 852 49.87 8.88 -31.36
CA VAL A 852 50.92 7.87 -31.12
C VAL A 852 51.98 7.91 -32.21
N ALA A 853 51.59 8.02 -33.47
CA ALA A 853 52.55 8.14 -34.58
C ALA A 853 53.43 9.38 -34.43
N THR A 854 52.85 10.51 -34.00
CA THR A 854 53.62 11.75 -33.77
C THR A 854 54.57 11.60 -32.60
N LEU A 855 54.15 11.00 -31.47
CA LEU A 855 55.05 10.74 -30.35
C LEU A 855 56.20 9.79 -30.74
N GLN A 856 55.93 8.74 -31.52
CA GLN A 856 56.96 7.81 -31.98
C GLN A 856 57.98 8.48 -32.91
N CYS A 857 57.55 9.45 -33.72
CA CYS A 857 58.42 10.20 -34.62
C CYS A 857 59.00 11.48 -34.00
N HIS A 858 58.61 11.85 -32.78
CA HIS A 858 59.02 13.10 -32.14
C HIS A 858 60.41 12.95 -31.51
N GLU A 859 61.33 13.85 -31.86
CA GLU A 859 62.76 13.81 -31.49
C GLU A 859 62.99 13.51 -29.98
N PHE A 860 62.30 14.22 -29.09
CA PHE A 860 62.37 13.99 -27.64
C PHE A 860 61.89 12.60 -27.19
N PHE A 861 60.77 12.10 -27.71
CA PHE A 861 60.17 10.84 -27.25
C PHE A 861 60.79 9.62 -27.95
N ASN A 862 61.30 9.76 -29.17
CA ASN A 862 61.87 8.68 -29.96
C ASN A 862 63.15 8.09 -29.31
N ASN A 863 63.91 8.90 -28.56
CA ASN A 863 65.08 8.46 -27.79
C ASN A 863 64.76 7.26 -26.86
N HIS A 864 63.50 7.13 -26.44
CA HIS A 864 62.97 6.02 -25.65
C HIS A 864 61.63 5.52 -26.19
N ALA A 865 61.52 5.27 -27.51
CA ALA A 865 60.28 4.85 -28.18
C ALA A 865 59.57 3.64 -27.52
N GLY A 866 60.32 2.76 -26.84
CA GLY A 866 59.77 1.67 -26.04
C GLY A 866 58.87 2.13 -24.89
N GLU A 867 59.15 3.29 -24.27
CA GLU A 867 58.32 3.86 -23.20
C GLU A 867 56.98 4.41 -23.74
N VAL A 868 56.95 4.93 -24.97
CA VAL A 868 55.70 5.35 -25.62
C VAL A 868 54.78 4.16 -25.84
N ASN A 869 55.32 3.05 -26.35
CA ASN A 869 54.57 1.80 -26.54
C ASN A 869 54.13 1.17 -25.21
N ASN A 870 54.93 1.32 -24.15
CA ASN A 870 54.61 0.81 -22.81
C ASN A 870 53.71 1.74 -21.98
N ALA A 871 53.53 2.99 -22.40
CA ALA A 871 52.64 3.97 -21.76
C ALA A 871 51.20 3.91 -22.27
N ILE A 872 50.96 3.30 -23.44
CA ILE A 872 49.62 2.84 -23.84
C ILE A 872 49.23 1.80 -22.80
N LEU A 873 48.34 2.18 -21.87
CA LEU A 873 47.77 1.37 -20.77
C LEU A 873 48.31 -0.05 -20.75
N SER A 874 49.24 -0.30 -19.83
CA SER A 874 50.12 -1.43 -19.90
C SER A 874 49.33 -2.69 -20.24
N VAL A 875 49.77 -3.42 -21.25
CA VAL A 875 49.25 -4.76 -21.57
C VAL A 875 49.22 -5.63 -20.30
N GLN A 876 50.00 -5.29 -19.27
CA GLN A 876 50.04 -5.92 -17.95
C GLN A 876 48.79 -5.64 -17.08
N ASP A 877 48.23 -4.43 -17.07
CA ASP A 877 47.04 -4.07 -16.26
C ASP A 877 45.78 -4.79 -16.75
N VAL A 878 45.59 -4.85 -18.07
CA VAL A 878 44.48 -5.61 -18.67
C VAL A 878 44.65 -7.12 -18.46
N LYS A 879 45.89 -7.63 -18.55
CA LYS A 879 46.18 -9.04 -18.22
C LYS A 879 45.87 -9.36 -16.76
N HIS A 880 46.13 -8.43 -15.83
CA HIS A 880 45.77 -8.58 -14.42
C HIS A 880 44.25 -8.66 -14.23
N ILE A 881 43.50 -7.75 -14.85
CA ILE A 881 42.02 -7.75 -14.79
C ILE A 881 41.45 -9.06 -15.39
N VAL A 882 41.97 -9.52 -16.54
CA VAL A 882 41.54 -10.80 -17.14
C VAL A 882 41.81 -11.97 -16.20
N LYS A 883 42.92 -11.94 -15.45
CA LYS A 883 43.22 -12.95 -14.43
C LYS A 883 42.22 -12.87 -13.29
N GLU A 884 41.93 -11.68 -12.78
CA GLU A 884 40.93 -11.46 -11.73
C GLU A 884 39.53 -11.97 -12.13
N VAL A 885 39.10 -11.69 -13.36
CA VAL A 885 37.84 -12.23 -13.91
C VAL A 885 37.85 -13.75 -13.92
N LYS A 886 38.96 -14.40 -14.26
CA LYS A 886 39.08 -15.88 -14.19
C LYS A 886 39.04 -16.39 -12.74
N ASP A 887 39.66 -15.68 -11.81
CA ASP A 887 39.68 -16.05 -10.39
C ASP A 887 38.28 -15.92 -9.74
N ILE A 888 37.45 -14.98 -10.22
CA ILE A 888 36.08 -14.79 -9.75
C ILE A 888 35.09 -15.70 -10.50
N CYS A 889 35.07 -15.61 -11.84
CA CYS A 889 34.04 -16.18 -12.72
C CYS A 889 34.49 -17.44 -13.50
N GLY A 890 35.77 -17.84 -13.43
CA GLY A 890 36.27 -19.01 -14.15
C GLY A 890 35.66 -20.35 -13.71
N GLY A 891 36.06 -21.45 -14.36
CA GLY A 891 35.64 -22.82 -14.03
C GLY A 891 35.89 -23.21 -12.57
N ASN A 892 37.02 -22.74 -12.03
CA ASN A 892 37.42 -22.92 -10.63
C ASN A 892 37.33 -21.62 -9.82
N GLY A 893 36.54 -20.63 -10.29
CA GLY A 893 36.42 -19.33 -9.66
C GLY A 893 35.56 -19.35 -8.39
N ILE A 894 35.57 -18.24 -7.65
CA ILE A 894 34.77 -18.07 -6.43
C ILE A 894 33.27 -18.31 -6.70
N VAL A 895 32.75 -17.81 -7.83
CA VAL A 895 31.34 -17.99 -8.21
C VAL A 895 31.03 -19.47 -8.47
N ALA A 896 31.87 -20.18 -9.21
CA ALA A 896 31.64 -21.59 -9.53
C ALA A 896 31.61 -22.48 -8.27
N ARG A 897 32.51 -22.22 -7.30
CA ARG A 897 32.50 -22.91 -6.00
C ARG A 897 31.20 -22.64 -5.24
N ARG A 898 30.73 -21.39 -5.25
CA ARG A 898 29.49 -20.99 -4.56
C ARG A 898 28.24 -21.64 -5.16
N LEU A 899 28.22 -21.83 -6.48
CA LEU A 899 27.06 -22.35 -7.21
C LEU A 899 26.92 -23.88 -7.16
N GLN A 900 27.91 -24.62 -6.63
CA GLN A 900 27.85 -26.10 -6.60
C GLN A 900 26.55 -26.67 -6.02
N PRO A 901 26.02 -26.19 -4.88
CA PRO A 901 24.76 -26.69 -4.32
C PRO A 901 23.54 -26.49 -5.22
N TYR A 902 23.61 -25.54 -6.16
CA TYR A 902 22.50 -25.18 -7.06
C TYR A 902 22.70 -25.72 -8.48
N SER A 903 23.72 -26.55 -8.71
CA SER A 903 24.06 -27.06 -10.05
C SER A 903 22.91 -27.84 -10.69
N GLY A 904 22.16 -28.63 -9.93
CA GLY A 904 20.96 -29.33 -10.42
C GLY A 904 19.88 -28.36 -10.91
N TYR A 905 19.52 -27.38 -10.07
CA TYR A 905 18.54 -26.33 -10.40
C TYR A 905 18.97 -25.52 -11.64
N ILE A 906 20.25 -25.13 -11.72
CA ILE A 906 20.78 -24.39 -12.88
C ILE A 906 20.67 -25.24 -14.15
N ARG A 907 21.04 -26.53 -14.10
CA ARG A 907 20.93 -27.43 -15.26
C ARG A 907 19.49 -27.58 -15.73
N GLU A 908 18.55 -27.75 -14.81
CA GLU A 908 17.13 -27.88 -15.13
C GLU A 908 16.60 -26.62 -15.83
N MET A 909 16.87 -25.45 -15.26
CA MET A 909 16.40 -24.16 -15.78
C MET A 909 17.07 -23.76 -17.11
N THR A 910 18.25 -24.30 -17.41
CA THR A 910 19.03 -23.99 -18.64
C THR A 910 18.98 -25.10 -19.69
N ALA A 911 18.33 -26.24 -19.39
CA ALA A 911 18.25 -27.39 -20.30
C ALA A 911 17.61 -27.05 -21.67
N GLY A 912 16.70 -26.07 -21.70
CA GLY A 912 16.10 -25.56 -22.94
C GLY A 912 17.02 -24.67 -23.78
N GLU A 913 18.00 -24.01 -23.15
CA GLU A 913 18.95 -23.11 -23.83
C GLU A 913 20.04 -23.90 -24.57
N MET A 914 20.47 -25.04 -24.00
CA MET A 914 21.39 -25.96 -24.67
C MET A 914 20.79 -26.58 -25.94
N ARG A 915 19.45 -26.72 -26.05
CA ARG A 915 18.79 -27.21 -27.27
C ARG A 915 18.75 -26.18 -28.40
N LEU A 916 18.82 -24.88 -28.09
CA LEU A 916 18.90 -23.79 -29.08
C LEU A 916 20.34 -23.51 -29.55
N GLN A 917 21.35 -24.02 -28.82
CA GLN A 917 22.77 -23.94 -29.19
C GLN A 917 23.30 -25.20 -29.90
N ALA A 918 22.46 -26.23 -30.11
CA ALA A 918 22.80 -27.29 -31.04
C ALA A 918 22.82 -26.66 -32.45
N PRO A 919 23.92 -26.79 -33.24
CA PRO A 919 23.95 -26.22 -34.57
C PRO A 919 22.82 -26.85 -35.37
N LEU A 920 21.85 -26.04 -35.82
CA LEU A 920 21.08 -26.37 -37.00
C LEU A 920 22.10 -26.52 -38.14
N MET A 921 22.50 -27.75 -38.40
CA MET A 921 23.24 -28.14 -39.59
C MET A 921 22.36 -27.73 -40.78
N ILE A 922 22.65 -26.58 -41.36
CA ILE A 922 22.23 -26.26 -42.72
C ILE A 922 23.05 -27.21 -43.59
N GLU A 923 22.44 -28.32 -44.00
CA GLU A 923 22.91 -29.05 -45.17
C GLU A 923 22.88 -28.10 -46.36
N ALA A 924 24.06 -27.55 -46.67
CA ALA A 924 24.30 -26.87 -47.93
C ALA A 924 24.09 -27.90 -49.05
N GLY A 925 22.90 -27.87 -49.66
CA GLY A 925 22.65 -28.55 -50.92
C GLY A 925 23.68 -28.09 -51.95
N ARG A 926 24.61 -28.99 -52.28
CA ARG A 926 25.54 -28.84 -53.39
C ARG A 926 24.75 -28.68 -54.68
N ARG A 927 24.94 -27.54 -55.36
CA ARG A 927 24.89 -27.44 -56.82
C ARG A 927 26.26 -26.93 -57.30
N HIS A 928 27.23 -27.83 -57.39
CA HIS A 928 27.74 -28.36 -58.65
C HIS A 928 28.59 -29.60 -58.38
#